data_AF-A0A5C6D734-F1
#
_entry.id   AF-A0A5C6D734-F1
#
_cell.length_a   1.000
_cell.length_b   1.000
_cell.length_c   1.000
_cell.angle_alpha   90.00
_cell.angle_beta   90.00
_cell.angle_gamma   90.00
#
_symmetry.space_group_name_H-M   'P 1'
#
loop_
_entity.id
_entity.type
_entity.pdbx_description
1 polymer ?
#
loop_
_entity_poly.entity_id
_entity_poly.type
_entity_poly.pdbx_seq_one_letter_code
_entity_poly.pdbx_strand_id
1 'polypeptide(L)'
;MKPTLTLLSVLLLAPLAVLHAADPVPLWDGRVPLLKTDELPVLKDVRFSVIKPYEFDKDGYRFLHGVGLCFHKRHLYASFGHNQGGENTDTEQARFCVSDDEGKTWSDVRTIDSGDGPVGVSHGAFLSHKGTLWAFQGAYTGTMSGVHTRAYVFDEASDQWKSKGTVIEDGFWPMQQPQQMDDGNWIMAGLNVGEGNPAIVAISHADDFLKWDVVPIPQAKDIKKMWGESTVIVSGKQVTNISRYGDKAEALVATSEDYGRTWSEMRPGNLPMTTSKPIAGTLSSGQRYLVCTTTADSGKRRSPLTIAVSRPGETLFSKVFVIRHAEFPDGPGESHKGAALSYPYAIEHDGKLYVGYSNSGDMSTRVGIGRELWNNNSAELAVIPIDQLRTDEGALSQTEPTNATEAAAMKAREEAELDQKYQAWVAKLTPAQQAWEKTLQAELGDFYLPIHKREKVAGRSNAWDFVEDDPGLPRVLLIGDSVSRAYTQTVRKELAGFANVHRAPANCGPTSTGLKRIDVWLGNGKWDVIHFNFGIHDRATPLADYATRLEQLVERMQQTGAKLVWASTTPIPDVADKYTAESIIERNAAAAEVVQRHAVAIDDLFTAITPRLAELQNPNDVHFTGPGNEFIGEQVASFLKSMIPIVSEPGK
;
A
#
# COMPACT_ATOMS: atom_id res chain seq x y z
N MET A 1 -35.09 -67.00 -54.16
CA MET A 1 -34.12 -67.66 -53.25
C MET A 1 -32.83 -66.89 -53.29
N LYS A 2 -32.38 -66.35 -52.15
CA LYS A 2 -31.07 -65.70 -51.98
C LYS A 2 -29.96 -66.76 -52.00
N PRO A 3 -28.77 -66.42 -52.50
CA PRO A 3 -27.54 -66.92 -51.89
C PRO A 3 -26.72 -65.75 -51.36
N THR A 4 -26.42 -65.84 -50.08
CA THR A 4 -25.56 -64.97 -49.29
C THR A 4 -24.11 -65.26 -49.66
N LEU A 5 -23.36 -64.25 -50.11
CA LEU A 5 -21.90 -64.32 -50.24
C LEU A 5 -21.29 -63.45 -49.15
N THR A 6 -20.60 -64.10 -48.21
CA THR A 6 -19.91 -63.50 -47.08
C THR A 6 -18.64 -62.80 -47.57
N LEU A 7 -18.58 -61.46 -47.46
CA LEU A 7 -17.35 -60.70 -47.71
C LEU A 7 -16.68 -60.36 -46.37
N LEU A 8 -15.50 -60.92 -46.16
CA LEU A 8 -14.61 -60.68 -45.03
C LEU A 8 -14.12 -59.22 -45.08
N SER A 9 -14.54 -58.39 -44.13
CA SER A 9 -14.02 -57.01 -43.97
C SER A 9 -13.11 -56.97 -42.75
N VAL A 10 -11.82 -56.79 -42.99
CA VAL A 10 -10.81 -56.54 -41.97
C VAL A 10 -11.06 -55.15 -41.38
N LEU A 11 -11.57 -55.09 -40.15
CA LEU A 11 -11.62 -53.85 -39.38
C LEU A 11 -10.19 -53.48 -38.94
N LEU A 12 -9.61 -52.45 -39.57
CA LEU A 12 -8.59 -51.64 -38.90
C LEU A 12 -9.28 -50.88 -37.75
N LEU A 13 -8.98 -51.26 -36.50
CA LEU A 13 -9.21 -50.38 -35.36
C LEU A 13 -8.23 -49.20 -35.44
N ALA A 14 -8.66 -48.10 -36.03
CA ALA A 14 -8.13 -46.79 -35.67
C ALA A 14 -8.78 -46.38 -34.34
N PRO A 15 -8.01 -45.90 -33.34
CA PRO A 15 -8.63 -45.32 -32.16
C PRO A 15 -9.38 -44.07 -32.61
N LEU A 16 -10.70 -44.02 -32.36
CA LEU A 16 -11.42 -42.75 -32.31
C LEU A 16 -10.76 -41.91 -31.23
N ALA A 17 -9.87 -41.00 -31.63
CA ALA A 17 -9.55 -39.84 -30.83
C ALA A 17 -10.84 -39.01 -30.75
N VAL A 18 -11.62 -39.23 -29.69
CA VAL A 18 -12.64 -38.28 -29.26
C VAL A 18 -11.90 -36.96 -29.07
N LEU A 19 -12.13 -35.98 -29.97
CA LEU A 19 -11.73 -34.60 -29.75
C LEU A 19 -12.39 -34.15 -28.44
N HIS A 20 -11.68 -34.31 -27.33
CA HIS A 20 -12.05 -33.63 -26.10
C HIS A 20 -11.89 -32.14 -26.37
N ALA A 21 -12.93 -31.36 -26.05
CA ALA A 21 -12.76 -29.93 -25.91
C ALA A 21 -11.58 -29.71 -24.96
N ALA A 22 -10.55 -29.00 -25.42
CA ALA A 22 -9.32 -28.93 -24.66
C ALA A 22 -9.58 -28.22 -23.31
N ASP A 23 -9.00 -28.75 -22.24
CA ASP A 23 -9.33 -28.36 -20.87
C ASP A 23 -9.18 -26.84 -20.64
N PRO A 24 -10.02 -26.24 -19.77
CA PRO A 24 -9.91 -24.82 -19.44
C PRO A 24 -8.54 -24.48 -18.85
N VAL A 25 -8.04 -23.28 -19.15
CA VAL A 25 -6.78 -22.79 -18.56
C VAL A 25 -6.97 -22.56 -17.05
N PRO A 26 -6.14 -23.18 -16.18
CA PRO A 26 -6.26 -22.96 -14.75
C PRO A 26 -5.97 -21.50 -14.36
N LEU A 27 -6.96 -20.87 -13.74
CA LEU A 27 -6.87 -19.53 -13.13
C LEU A 27 -7.36 -19.57 -11.67
N TRP A 28 -8.29 -20.47 -11.36
CA TRP A 28 -8.82 -20.80 -10.04
C TRP A 28 -8.29 -22.15 -9.55
N ASP A 29 -8.06 -22.28 -8.25
CA ASP A 29 -7.73 -23.54 -7.61
C ASP A 29 -8.97 -24.45 -7.58
N GLY A 30 -8.99 -25.45 -8.46
CA GLY A 30 -10.10 -26.40 -8.58
C GLY A 30 -10.36 -27.27 -7.35
N ARG A 31 -9.49 -27.21 -6.32
CA ARG A 31 -9.69 -27.91 -5.04
C ARG A 31 -10.63 -27.16 -4.09
N VAL A 32 -10.85 -25.86 -4.31
CA VAL A 32 -11.75 -25.04 -3.49
C VAL A 32 -13.00 -24.65 -4.28
N PRO A 33 -14.20 -24.75 -3.68
CA PRO A 33 -15.43 -24.38 -4.37
C PRO A 33 -15.49 -22.87 -4.59
N LEU A 34 -15.94 -22.46 -5.77
CA LEU A 34 -16.31 -21.06 -6.01
C LEU A 34 -17.70 -20.81 -5.41
N LEU A 35 -17.80 -19.83 -4.53
CA LEU A 35 -19.02 -19.52 -3.79
C LEU A 35 -19.98 -18.64 -4.59
N LYS A 36 -21.27 -18.71 -4.25
CA LYS A 36 -22.31 -17.80 -4.75
C LYS A 36 -22.23 -16.45 -4.05
N THR A 37 -22.86 -15.46 -4.66
CA THR A 37 -22.86 -14.06 -4.19
C THR A 37 -23.21 -13.90 -2.70
N ASP A 38 -24.22 -14.62 -2.21
CA ASP A 38 -24.73 -14.56 -0.83
C ASP A 38 -23.87 -15.34 0.19
N GLU A 39 -22.98 -16.20 -0.29
CA GLU A 39 -22.06 -17.01 0.51
C GLU A 39 -20.68 -16.32 0.65
N LEU A 40 -20.41 -15.28 -0.15
CA LEU A 40 -19.11 -14.63 -0.17
C LEU A 40 -18.89 -13.72 1.05
N PRO A 41 -17.68 -13.72 1.64
CA PRO A 41 -17.34 -12.76 2.68
C PRO A 41 -17.28 -11.34 2.11
N VAL A 42 -17.99 -10.42 2.76
CA VAL A 42 -17.90 -8.98 2.48
C VAL A 42 -16.71 -8.40 3.25
N LEU A 43 -15.86 -7.63 2.56
CA LEU A 43 -14.74 -6.93 3.20
C LEU A 43 -15.27 -5.93 4.24
N LYS A 44 -14.60 -5.87 5.39
CA LYS A 44 -14.90 -4.89 6.44
C LYS A 44 -13.95 -3.71 6.29
N ASP A 45 -14.15 -2.62 7.01
CA ASP A 45 -13.23 -1.47 7.07
C ASP A 45 -12.75 -0.92 5.70
N VAL A 46 -13.56 -1.13 4.64
CA VAL A 46 -13.30 -0.56 3.33
C VAL A 46 -13.78 0.87 3.36
N ARG A 47 -12.88 1.81 3.05
CA ARG A 47 -13.27 3.21 2.91
C ARG A 47 -13.77 3.45 1.49
N PHE A 48 -14.97 4.00 1.37
CA PHE A 48 -15.53 4.42 0.09
C PHE A 48 -15.54 5.94 -0.04
N SER A 49 -15.37 6.42 -1.26
CA SER A 49 -15.54 7.82 -1.62
C SER A 49 -15.95 7.96 -3.08
N VAL A 50 -16.43 9.14 -3.46
CA VAL A 50 -16.80 9.47 -4.83
C VAL A 50 -15.69 10.34 -5.43
N ILE A 51 -15.07 9.87 -6.51
CA ILE A 51 -14.05 10.62 -7.26
C ILE A 51 -14.74 11.72 -8.08
N LYS A 52 -15.80 11.34 -8.79
CA LYS A 52 -16.63 12.25 -9.59
C LYS A 52 -18.08 11.73 -9.62
N PRO A 53 -19.06 12.44 -9.05
CA PRO A 53 -20.46 12.05 -9.19
C PRO A 53 -20.96 12.22 -10.62
N TYR A 54 -22.00 11.46 -10.98
CA TYR A 54 -22.79 11.75 -12.18
C TYR A 54 -23.70 12.95 -11.89
N GLU A 55 -23.50 14.05 -12.61
CA GLU A 55 -24.24 15.31 -12.38
C GLU A 55 -24.43 16.08 -13.68
N PHE A 56 -24.97 15.39 -14.69
CA PHE A 56 -25.17 15.93 -16.04
C PHE A 56 -25.88 17.30 -16.05
N ASP A 57 -26.88 17.50 -15.18
CA ASP A 57 -27.60 18.78 -15.08
C ASP A 57 -26.74 19.96 -14.62
N LYS A 58 -25.59 19.68 -13.98
CA LYS A 58 -24.66 20.71 -13.49
C LYS A 58 -23.49 20.96 -14.43
N ASP A 59 -22.89 19.91 -14.99
CA ASP A 59 -21.63 20.02 -15.75
C ASP A 59 -21.79 19.73 -17.26
N GLY A 60 -22.93 19.19 -17.69
CA GLY A 60 -23.19 18.83 -19.08
C GLY A 60 -22.43 17.59 -19.57
N TYR A 61 -21.74 16.86 -18.71
CA TYR A 61 -21.05 15.62 -19.05
C TYR A 61 -21.94 14.42 -18.70
N ARG A 62 -22.19 13.57 -19.70
CA ARG A 62 -23.11 12.43 -19.55
C ARG A 62 -22.41 11.08 -19.52
N PHE A 63 -21.23 10.96 -20.12
CA PHE A 63 -20.47 9.71 -20.11
C PHE A 63 -19.25 9.85 -19.21
N LEU A 64 -19.02 8.84 -18.37
CA LEU A 64 -17.79 8.67 -17.61
C LEU A 64 -17.41 7.19 -17.59
N HIS A 65 -16.17 6.86 -17.96
CA HIS A 65 -15.70 5.49 -17.81
C HIS A 65 -14.18 5.35 -17.67
N GLY A 66 -13.75 4.17 -17.21
CA GLY A 66 -12.35 3.76 -17.17
C GLY A 66 -11.50 4.58 -16.21
N VAL A 67 -11.75 4.46 -14.90
CA VAL A 67 -10.89 5.12 -13.90
C VAL A 67 -9.44 4.60 -14.05
N GLY A 68 -8.45 5.49 -14.00
CA GLY A 68 -7.02 5.17 -13.91
C GLY A 68 -6.42 5.87 -12.69
N LEU A 69 -5.69 5.14 -11.84
CA LEU A 69 -5.15 5.65 -10.58
C LEU A 69 -3.62 5.72 -10.58
N CYS A 70 -3.04 6.71 -9.88
CA CYS A 70 -1.60 6.76 -9.61
C CYS A 70 -1.27 7.60 -8.38
N PHE A 71 -0.37 7.10 -7.53
CA PHE A 71 0.28 7.93 -6.51
C PHE A 71 1.53 8.59 -7.10
N HIS A 72 1.65 9.90 -6.92
CA HIS A 72 2.83 10.67 -7.30
C HIS A 72 3.15 11.75 -6.27
N LYS A 73 4.37 11.71 -5.70
CA LYS A 73 4.86 12.65 -4.67
C LYS A 73 3.83 12.97 -3.57
N ARG A 74 3.18 11.92 -3.03
CA ARG A 74 2.14 11.93 -1.98
C ARG A 74 0.71 12.26 -2.43
N HIS A 75 0.50 12.65 -3.67
CA HIS A 75 -0.83 12.94 -4.22
C HIS A 75 -1.40 11.71 -4.94
N LEU A 76 -2.70 11.47 -4.78
CA LEU A 76 -3.44 10.45 -5.53
C LEU A 76 -4.14 11.10 -6.72
N TYR A 77 -3.77 10.68 -7.93
CA TYR A 77 -4.39 11.11 -9.18
C TYR A 77 -5.40 10.06 -9.65
N ALA A 78 -6.55 10.51 -10.12
CA ALA A 78 -7.54 9.68 -10.81
C ALA A 78 -7.90 10.30 -12.16
N SER A 79 -7.65 9.58 -13.26
CA SER A 79 -8.12 9.95 -14.61
C SER A 79 -9.29 9.10 -15.04
N PHE A 80 -10.09 9.62 -15.97
CA PHE A 80 -11.22 8.94 -16.59
C PHE A 80 -11.54 9.60 -17.92
N GLY A 81 -12.17 8.84 -18.82
CA GLY A 81 -12.77 9.37 -20.03
C GLY A 81 -14.06 10.07 -19.66
N HIS A 82 -14.26 11.29 -20.14
CA HIS A 82 -15.39 12.14 -19.76
C HIS A 82 -15.96 12.83 -21.01
N ASN A 83 -17.24 12.63 -21.30
CA ASN A 83 -17.84 13.12 -22.55
C ASN A 83 -19.16 13.88 -22.33
N GLN A 84 -19.30 15.01 -23.02
CA GLN A 84 -20.57 15.75 -23.14
C GLN A 84 -21.51 15.11 -24.16
N GLY A 85 -20.95 14.52 -25.21
CA GLY A 85 -21.64 13.65 -26.16
C GLY A 85 -21.88 12.24 -25.59
N GLY A 86 -22.35 11.34 -26.44
CA GLY A 86 -22.49 9.93 -26.08
C GLY A 86 -21.15 9.19 -25.98
N GLU A 87 -21.18 7.96 -25.48
CA GLU A 87 -20.00 7.10 -25.35
C GLU A 87 -19.16 7.06 -26.64
N ASN A 88 -17.84 7.24 -26.43
CA ASN A 88 -16.78 7.16 -27.42
C ASN A 88 -17.03 7.96 -28.72
N THR A 89 -17.20 9.27 -28.56
CA THR A 89 -17.36 10.26 -29.63
C THR A 89 -16.29 11.33 -29.56
N ASP A 90 -16.14 12.13 -30.62
CA ASP A 90 -15.10 13.17 -30.75
C ASP A 90 -15.07 14.22 -29.63
N THR A 91 -16.16 14.36 -28.87
CA THR A 91 -16.23 15.29 -27.74
C THR A 91 -15.68 14.71 -26.44
N GLU A 92 -15.16 13.47 -26.46
CA GLU A 92 -14.58 12.83 -25.28
C GLU A 92 -13.23 13.46 -24.91
N GLN A 93 -13.04 13.69 -23.61
CA GLN A 93 -11.84 14.28 -23.05
C GLN A 93 -11.25 13.37 -21.97
N ALA A 94 -9.93 13.29 -21.92
CA ALA A 94 -9.24 12.68 -20.79
C ALA A 94 -9.20 13.71 -19.66
N ARG A 95 -9.91 13.43 -18.57
CA ARG A 95 -10.04 14.34 -17.44
C ARG A 95 -9.58 13.67 -16.15
N PHE A 96 -9.26 14.46 -15.14
CA PHE A 96 -8.69 13.96 -13.90
C PHE A 96 -9.06 14.79 -12.67
N CYS A 97 -9.01 14.12 -11.52
CA CYS A 97 -9.07 14.72 -10.20
C CYS A 97 -7.80 14.35 -9.41
N VAL A 98 -7.48 15.13 -8.40
CA VAL A 98 -6.36 14.90 -7.47
C VAL A 98 -6.85 14.95 -6.04
N SER A 99 -6.29 14.08 -5.20
CA SER A 99 -6.53 14.02 -3.78
C SER A 99 -5.23 14.10 -2.99
N ASP A 100 -5.25 14.92 -1.93
CA ASP A 100 -4.14 15.14 -1.00
C ASP A 100 -4.31 14.37 0.33
N ASP A 101 -5.43 13.67 0.49
CA ASP A 101 -5.85 13.00 1.72
C ASP A 101 -6.17 11.51 1.51
N GLU A 102 -5.44 10.89 0.59
CA GLU A 102 -5.58 9.48 0.19
C GLU A 102 -6.94 9.16 -0.46
N GLY A 103 -7.58 10.10 -1.14
CA GLY A 103 -8.87 9.89 -1.81
C GLY A 103 -10.07 9.99 -0.88
N LYS A 104 -9.98 10.67 0.27
CA LYS A 104 -11.18 11.00 1.07
C LYS A 104 -11.93 12.16 0.42
N THR A 105 -11.21 13.15 -0.08
CA THR A 105 -11.72 14.29 -0.84
C THR A 105 -10.97 14.43 -2.16
N TRP A 106 -11.61 15.08 -3.13
CA TRP A 106 -11.10 15.23 -4.49
C TRP A 106 -11.23 16.70 -4.92
N SER A 107 -10.20 17.19 -5.62
CA SER A 107 -10.22 18.49 -6.30
C SER A 107 -11.24 18.55 -7.44
N ASP A 108 -11.49 19.76 -7.93
CA ASP A 108 -12.29 19.98 -9.14
C ASP A 108 -11.71 19.24 -10.36
N VAL A 109 -12.59 18.84 -11.29
CA VAL A 109 -12.21 18.09 -12.48
C VAL A 109 -11.39 18.97 -13.43
N ARG A 110 -10.15 18.57 -13.68
CA ARG A 110 -9.23 19.18 -14.64
C ARG A 110 -9.07 18.32 -15.89
N THR A 111 -8.45 18.86 -16.93
CA THR A 111 -8.31 18.20 -18.23
C THR A 111 -6.85 17.84 -18.51
N ILE A 112 -6.61 16.60 -18.94
CA ILE A 112 -5.32 16.15 -19.47
C ILE A 112 -5.22 16.57 -20.93
N ASP A 113 -6.24 16.21 -21.72
CA ASP A 113 -6.35 16.55 -23.13
C ASP A 113 -7.83 16.60 -23.53
N SER A 114 -8.23 17.67 -24.23
CA SER A 114 -9.60 17.89 -24.73
C SER A 114 -9.83 17.39 -26.16
N GLY A 115 -8.80 16.86 -26.81
CA GLY A 115 -8.77 16.61 -28.24
C GLY A 115 -8.29 17.82 -29.05
N ASP A 116 -7.62 17.56 -30.18
CA ASP A 116 -7.26 18.54 -31.19
C ASP A 116 -8.07 18.26 -32.48
N GLY A 117 -9.18 18.98 -32.69
CA GLY A 117 -10.08 18.74 -33.84
C GLY A 117 -11.07 17.60 -33.60
N PRO A 118 -11.40 16.74 -34.59
CA PRO A 118 -12.33 15.62 -34.42
C PRO A 118 -11.62 14.41 -33.76
N VAL A 119 -10.87 14.65 -32.68
CA VAL A 119 -10.14 13.62 -31.94
C VAL A 119 -10.70 13.55 -30.53
N GLY A 120 -11.38 12.45 -30.21
CA GLY A 120 -11.73 12.12 -28.83
C GLY A 120 -10.53 11.53 -28.11
N VAL A 121 -10.29 11.95 -26.87
CA VAL A 121 -9.29 11.34 -25.97
C VAL A 121 -10.04 10.75 -24.79
N SER A 122 -9.87 9.46 -24.55
CA SER A 122 -10.56 8.73 -23.49
C SER A 122 -9.62 8.39 -22.34
N HIS A 123 -10.08 7.50 -21.46
CA HIS A 123 -9.32 6.92 -20.39
C HIS A 123 -8.13 6.07 -20.84
N GLY A 124 -7.30 5.72 -19.88
CA GLY A 124 -6.11 4.93 -20.08
C GLY A 124 -5.39 4.61 -18.78
N ALA A 125 -4.08 4.78 -18.77
CA ALA A 125 -3.20 4.37 -17.69
C ALA A 125 -2.28 5.50 -17.25
N PHE A 126 -1.81 5.40 -16.01
CA PHE A 126 -0.78 6.28 -15.44
C PHE A 126 0.47 5.50 -15.07
N LEU A 127 1.59 6.21 -14.96
CA LEU A 127 2.83 5.71 -14.37
C LEU A 127 3.58 6.84 -13.67
N SER A 128 3.91 6.66 -12.38
CA SER A 128 4.86 7.52 -11.68
C SER A 128 6.23 6.83 -11.67
N HIS A 129 7.20 7.37 -12.40
CA HIS A 129 8.54 6.80 -12.49
C HIS A 129 9.61 7.88 -12.38
N LYS A 130 10.64 7.65 -11.56
CA LYS A 130 11.80 8.55 -11.40
C LYS A 130 11.41 10.03 -11.24
N GLY A 131 10.40 10.30 -10.41
CA GLY A 131 9.93 11.66 -10.14
C GLY A 131 9.14 12.33 -11.28
N THR A 132 8.77 11.58 -12.32
CA THR A 132 7.93 12.05 -13.43
C THR A 132 6.59 11.30 -13.41
N LEU A 133 5.49 12.04 -13.52
CA LEU A 133 4.15 11.47 -13.70
C LEU A 133 3.79 11.43 -15.19
N TRP A 134 3.54 10.22 -15.69
CA TRP A 134 3.13 9.93 -17.06
C TRP A 134 1.67 9.54 -17.13
N ALA A 135 1.01 9.91 -18.23
CA ALA A 135 -0.29 9.39 -18.64
C ALA A 135 -0.21 8.82 -20.05
N PHE A 136 -0.89 7.70 -20.28
CA PHE A 136 -1.06 7.05 -21.56
C PHE A 136 -2.56 6.93 -21.81
N GLN A 137 -3.10 7.68 -22.77
CA GLN A 137 -4.55 7.77 -23.00
C GLN A 137 -4.89 7.24 -24.39
N GLY A 138 -5.98 6.48 -24.48
CA GLY A 138 -6.54 6.08 -25.78
C GLY A 138 -7.12 7.29 -26.50
N ALA A 139 -6.86 7.43 -27.79
CA ALA A 139 -7.37 8.50 -28.63
C ALA A 139 -7.87 7.94 -29.96
N TYR A 140 -8.84 8.60 -30.57
CA TYR A 140 -9.49 8.15 -31.80
C TYR A 140 -10.27 9.29 -32.46
N THR A 141 -10.81 9.02 -33.65
CA THR A 141 -11.69 9.93 -34.40
C THR A 141 -13.07 9.33 -34.62
N GLY A 142 -14.07 10.18 -34.83
CA GLY A 142 -15.49 9.87 -34.96
C GLY A 142 -16.04 9.00 -33.83
N THR A 143 -16.03 7.70 -34.08
CA THR A 143 -16.55 6.66 -33.22
C THR A 143 -15.51 5.55 -33.18
N MET A 144 -14.48 5.73 -32.34
CA MET A 144 -13.38 4.77 -32.18
C MET A 144 -12.68 4.38 -33.49
N SER A 145 -12.56 5.30 -34.45
CA SER A 145 -11.80 5.07 -35.69
C SER A 145 -10.35 5.54 -35.53
N GLY A 146 -9.39 4.72 -35.97
CA GLY A 146 -7.97 5.03 -35.85
C GLY A 146 -7.51 5.13 -34.40
N VAL A 147 -7.88 4.15 -33.57
CA VAL A 147 -7.48 4.11 -32.16
C VAL A 147 -5.96 4.03 -32.04
N HIS A 148 -5.40 4.83 -31.15
CA HIS A 148 -3.98 4.88 -30.83
C HIS A 148 -3.77 5.38 -29.39
N THR A 149 -2.54 5.27 -28.88
CA THR A 149 -2.18 5.77 -27.54
C THR A 149 -1.35 7.04 -27.63
N ARG A 150 -1.80 8.08 -26.95
CA ARG A 150 -1.05 9.33 -26.76
C ARG A 150 -0.43 9.35 -25.36
N ALA A 151 0.80 9.85 -25.26
CA ALA A 151 1.50 10.03 -23.99
C ALA A 151 1.54 11.49 -23.53
N TYR A 152 1.57 11.69 -22.22
CA TYR A 152 1.64 13.00 -21.58
C TYR A 152 2.55 12.92 -20.36
N VAL A 153 3.22 14.04 -20.06
CA VAL A 153 4.00 14.22 -18.83
C VAL A 153 3.45 15.40 -18.07
N PHE A 154 3.22 15.22 -16.77
CA PHE A 154 2.78 16.30 -15.90
C PHE A 154 3.94 17.25 -15.59
N ASP A 155 3.75 18.55 -15.82
CA ASP A 155 4.69 19.60 -15.44
C ASP A 155 4.20 20.30 -14.16
N GLU A 156 4.78 19.89 -13.04
CA GLU A 156 4.46 20.39 -11.70
C GLU A 156 4.65 21.90 -11.55
N ALA A 157 5.61 22.50 -12.26
CA ALA A 157 5.86 23.93 -12.14
C ALA A 157 4.69 24.76 -12.69
N SER A 158 4.00 24.21 -13.70
CA SER A 158 2.87 24.85 -14.36
C SER A 158 1.52 24.26 -13.96
N ASP A 159 1.50 23.12 -13.28
CA ASP A 159 0.29 22.33 -12.98
C ASP A 159 -0.47 21.94 -14.27
N GLN A 160 0.26 21.60 -15.35
CA GLN A 160 -0.29 21.27 -16.66
C GLN A 160 0.28 19.97 -17.23
N TRP A 161 -0.51 19.28 -18.07
CA TRP A 161 -0.05 18.14 -18.85
C TRP A 161 0.62 18.58 -20.16
N LYS A 162 1.81 18.05 -20.43
CA LYS A 162 2.54 18.27 -21.68
C LYS A 162 2.41 17.04 -22.57
N SER A 163 1.76 17.20 -23.71
CA SER A 163 1.68 16.15 -24.73
C SER A 163 3.06 15.73 -25.21
N LYS A 164 3.23 14.43 -25.42
CA LYS A 164 4.38 13.78 -26.06
C LYS A 164 4.01 13.16 -27.40
N GLY A 165 2.79 13.40 -27.87
CA GLY A 165 2.27 12.86 -29.12
C GLY A 165 1.83 11.40 -29.00
N THR A 166 1.59 10.78 -30.16
CA THR A 166 1.27 9.36 -30.27
C THR A 166 2.52 8.51 -30.02
N VAL A 167 2.41 7.52 -29.15
CA VAL A 167 3.51 6.63 -28.75
C VAL A 167 3.23 5.15 -29.06
N ILE A 168 1.97 4.79 -29.30
CA ILE A 168 1.58 3.45 -29.76
C ILE A 168 0.46 3.63 -30.79
N GLU A 169 0.62 3.00 -31.94
CA GLU A 169 -0.35 3.01 -33.04
C GLU A 169 -1.17 1.70 -33.05
N ASP A 170 -1.69 1.29 -34.21
CA ASP A 170 -2.23 -0.05 -34.48
C ASP A 170 -3.41 -0.46 -33.57
N GLY A 171 -4.31 0.48 -33.28
CA GLY A 171 -5.53 0.20 -32.55
C GLY A 171 -5.34 0.05 -31.04
N PHE A 172 -4.12 0.23 -30.50
CA PHE A 172 -3.82 -0.04 -29.11
C PHE A 172 -4.45 1.00 -28.17
N TRP A 173 -5.33 0.53 -27.28
CA TRP A 173 -5.90 1.29 -26.18
C TRP A 173 -5.39 0.75 -24.84
N PRO A 174 -4.75 1.57 -23.98
CA PRO A 174 -4.14 1.13 -22.74
C PRO A 174 -5.20 0.78 -21.67
N MET A 175 -5.04 -0.36 -21.00
CA MET A 175 -6.02 -0.88 -20.03
C MET A 175 -5.48 -0.96 -18.60
N GLN A 176 -4.17 -0.98 -18.40
CA GLN A 176 -3.54 -1.16 -17.10
C GLN A 176 -2.28 -0.30 -16.98
N GLN A 177 -1.88 0.04 -15.75
CA GLN A 177 -0.56 0.65 -15.53
C GLN A 177 0.56 -0.21 -16.14
N PRO A 178 1.59 0.41 -16.72
CA PRO A 178 2.80 -0.31 -17.08
C PRO A 178 3.36 -1.06 -15.86
N GLN A 179 3.72 -2.33 -16.05
CA GLN A 179 4.39 -3.15 -15.04
C GLN A 179 5.83 -3.42 -15.43
N GLN A 180 6.76 -3.18 -14.51
CA GLN A 180 8.17 -3.43 -14.74
C GLN A 180 8.44 -4.94 -14.75
N MET A 181 9.28 -5.39 -15.67
CA MET A 181 9.76 -6.76 -15.78
C MET A 181 11.25 -6.85 -15.44
N ASP A 182 11.72 -8.05 -15.07
CA ASP A 182 13.11 -8.26 -14.63
C ASP A 182 14.16 -8.03 -15.73
N ASP A 183 13.75 -8.01 -17.00
CA ASP A 183 14.63 -7.69 -18.14
C ASP A 183 14.84 -6.18 -18.35
N GLY A 184 14.25 -5.35 -17.47
CA GLY A 184 14.35 -3.90 -17.48
C GLY A 184 13.30 -3.18 -18.32
N ASN A 185 12.49 -3.90 -19.11
CA ASN A 185 11.39 -3.33 -19.88
C ASN A 185 10.11 -3.27 -19.04
N TRP A 186 9.12 -2.53 -19.55
CA TRP A 186 7.80 -2.43 -18.96
C TRP A 186 6.76 -3.02 -19.91
N ILE A 187 5.76 -3.71 -19.37
CA ILE A 187 4.66 -4.28 -20.14
C ILE A 187 3.34 -3.63 -19.76
N MET A 188 2.51 -3.34 -20.77
CA MET A 188 1.18 -2.75 -20.61
C MET A 188 0.15 -3.62 -21.30
N ALA A 189 -0.92 -3.99 -20.59
CA ALA A 189 -2.07 -4.65 -21.19
C ALA A 189 -2.93 -3.64 -21.95
N GLY A 190 -3.47 -4.08 -23.09
CA GLY A 190 -4.32 -3.24 -23.92
C GLY A 190 -5.38 -4.04 -24.68
N LEU A 191 -6.27 -3.28 -25.29
CA LEU A 191 -7.22 -3.72 -26.28
C LEU A 191 -6.75 -3.23 -27.65
N ASN A 192 -6.75 -4.08 -28.67
CA ASN A 192 -6.65 -3.61 -30.05
C ASN A 192 -8.07 -3.35 -30.55
N VAL A 193 -8.43 -2.10 -30.83
CA VAL A 193 -9.74 -1.75 -31.37
C VAL A 193 -9.74 -1.90 -32.88
N GLY A 194 -10.57 -2.80 -33.39
CA GLY A 194 -10.54 -3.27 -34.78
C GLY A 194 -10.32 -4.78 -34.84
N GLU A 195 -10.50 -5.38 -36.01
CA GLU A 195 -10.14 -6.79 -36.28
C GLU A 195 -10.68 -7.83 -35.27
N GLY A 196 -11.88 -7.59 -34.71
CA GLY A 196 -12.49 -8.50 -33.73
C GLY A 196 -12.14 -8.20 -32.27
N ASN A 197 -11.47 -7.08 -32.02
CA ASN A 197 -11.18 -6.50 -30.71
C ASN A 197 -10.35 -7.41 -29.78
N PRO A 198 -9.18 -7.94 -30.22
CA PRO A 198 -8.40 -8.89 -29.42
C PRO A 198 -7.65 -8.21 -28.26
N ALA A 199 -7.26 -9.00 -27.25
CA ALA A 199 -6.28 -8.55 -26.25
C ALA A 199 -4.90 -8.45 -26.88
N ILE A 200 -4.13 -7.47 -26.40
CA ILE A 200 -2.82 -7.14 -26.92
C ILE A 200 -1.95 -6.59 -25.79
N VAL A 201 -0.63 -6.64 -25.93
CA VAL A 201 0.29 -6.00 -24.99
C VAL A 201 1.25 -5.07 -25.72
N ALA A 202 1.76 -4.08 -25.00
CA ALA A 202 2.84 -3.21 -25.46
C ALA A 202 4.03 -3.35 -24.50
N ILE A 203 5.25 -3.45 -25.04
CA ILE A 203 6.48 -3.61 -24.27
C ILE A 203 7.40 -2.41 -24.54
N SER A 204 7.79 -1.69 -23.49
CA SER A 204 8.65 -0.52 -23.63
C SER A 204 10.10 -0.89 -23.95
N HIS A 205 10.86 0.07 -24.46
CA HIS A 205 12.31 -0.05 -24.58
C HIS A 205 12.97 0.49 -23.30
N ALA A 206 13.16 -0.38 -22.31
CA ALA A 206 13.58 0.00 -20.96
C ALA A 206 12.72 1.15 -20.40
N ASP A 207 13.33 2.22 -19.89
CA ASP A 207 12.64 3.40 -19.37
C ASP A 207 12.27 4.46 -20.45
N ASP A 208 12.46 4.16 -21.74
CA ASP A 208 12.04 5.04 -22.84
C ASP A 208 10.56 4.84 -23.15
N PHE A 209 9.68 5.47 -22.36
CA PHE A 209 8.22 5.36 -22.51
C PHE A 209 7.63 6.02 -23.76
N LEU A 210 8.47 6.55 -24.65
CA LEU A 210 8.06 7.00 -25.98
C LEU A 210 8.16 5.89 -27.02
N LYS A 211 8.73 4.73 -26.68
CA LYS A 211 8.93 3.61 -27.59
C LYS A 211 8.35 2.33 -27.02
N TRP A 212 7.45 1.74 -27.78
CA TRP A 212 6.75 0.52 -27.42
C TRP A 212 6.69 -0.43 -28.61
N ASP A 213 6.98 -1.70 -28.36
CA ASP A 213 6.72 -2.78 -29.28
C ASP A 213 5.34 -3.38 -28.97
N VAL A 214 4.45 -3.36 -29.95
CA VAL A 214 3.11 -3.96 -29.84
C VAL A 214 3.22 -5.46 -30.13
N VAL A 215 2.76 -6.29 -29.19
CA VAL A 215 2.81 -7.75 -29.29
C VAL A 215 1.40 -8.33 -29.23
N PRO A 216 0.89 -8.95 -30.32
CA PRO A 216 -0.43 -9.56 -30.35
C PRO A 216 -0.49 -10.84 -29.52
N ILE A 217 -1.63 -11.08 -28.88
CA ILE A 217 -1.93 -12.37 -28.23
C ILE A 217 -2.80 -13.18 -29.20
N PRO A 218 -2.35 -14.37 -29.66
CA PRO A 218 -3.13 -15.19 -30.58
C PRO A 218 -4.41 -15.68 -29.89
N GLN A 219 -5.50 -15.79 -30.63
CA GLN A 219 -6.81 -16.16 -30.09
C GLN A 219 -7.24 -17.54 -30.63
N ALA A 220 -7.78 -18.38 -29.75
CA ALA A 220 -8.35 -19.66 -30.18
C ALA A 220 -9.55 -19.44 -31.13
N LYS A 221 -9.64 -20.29 -32.16
CA LYS A 221 -10.59 -20.12 -33.28
C LYS A 221 -12.06 -20.12 -32.88
N ASP A 222 -12.39 -20.70 -31.72
CA ASP A 222 -13.74 -20.83 -31.18
C ASP A 222 -14.20 -19.59 -30.40
N ILE A 223 -13.28 -18.69 -30.00
CA ILE A 223 -13.63 -17.39 -29.44
C ILE A 223 -14.09 -16.49 -30.60
N LYS A 224 -15.37 -16.09 -30.59
CA LYS A 224 -16.00 -15.35 -31.70
C LYS A 224 -16.14 -13.86 -31.45
N LYS A 225 -16.58 -13.47 -30.26
CA LYS A 225 -16.57 -12.06 -29.85
C LYS A 225 -15.72 -11.94 -28.62
N MET A 226 -14.53 -11.40 -28.82
CA MET A 226 -13.68 -10.90 -27.75
C MET A 226 -13.97 -9.41 -27.56
N TRP A 227 -13.74 -8.92 -26.35
CA TRP A 227 -13.48 -7.52 -26.11
C TRP A 227 -12.21 -7.49 -25.28
N GLY A 228 -11.05 -7.33 -25.92
CA GLY A 228 -9.71 -7.48 -25.38
C GLY A 228 -9.28 -6.55 -24.26
N GLU A 229 -10.23 -5.96 -23.55
CA GLU A 229 -10.01 -5.25 -22.30
C GLU A 229 -9.43 -6.25 -21.29
N SER A 230 -8.12 -6.12 -21.09
CA SER A 230 -7.32 -7.13 -20.41
C SER A 230 -6.37 -6.50 -19.40
N THR A 231 -5.79 -7.37 -18.58
CA THR A 231 -4.79 -7.06 -17.56
C THR A 231 -3.70 -8.12 -17.63
N VAL A 232 -2.47 -7.76 -17.28
CA VAL A 232 -1.37 -8.70 -17.08
C VAL A 232 -0.97 -8.83 -15.60
N ILE A 233 -0.38 -9.95 -15.25
CA ILE A 233 0.33 -10.19 -13.98
C ILE A 233 1.75 -10.63 -14.34
N VAL A 234 2.76 -9.88 -13.90
CA VAL A 234 4.18 -10.21 -14.10
C VAL A 234 4.68 -11.08 -12.93
N SER A 235 5.40 -12.16 -13.25
CA SER A 235 5.96 -13.11 -12.28
C SER A 235 7.32 -13.61 -12.78
N GLY A 236 8.37 -12.82 -12.54
CA GLY A 236 9.67 -13.04 -13.17
C GLY A 236 9.56 -12.91 -14.69
N LYS A 237 10.04 -13.92 -15.42
CA LYS A 237 9.90 -13.99 -16.89
C LYS A 237 8.50 -14.37 -17.39
N GLN A 238 7.65 -14.89 -16.49
CA GLN A 238 6.31 -15.32 -16.85
C GLN A 238 5.32 -14.16 -16.77
N VAL A 239 4.45 -14.07 -17.76
CA VAL A 239 3.36 -13.08 -17.78
C VAL A 239 2.05 -13.81 -18.02
N THR A 240 1.04 -13.56 -17.19
CA THR A 240 -0.33 -14.04 -17.40
C THR A 240 -1.20 -12.88 -17.86
N ASN A 241 -1.86 -12.99 -19.00
CA ASN A 241 -2.89 -12.05 -19.45
C ASN A 241 -4.28 -12.63 -19.12
N ILE A 242 -5.15 -11.78 -18.58
CA ILE A 242 -6.54 -12.09 -18.26
C ILE A 242 -7.42 -11.06 -18.97
N SER A 243 -8.33 -11.53 -19.83
CA SER A 243 -9.24 -10.67 -20.60
C SER A 243 -10.70 -11.05 -20.35
N ARG A 244 -11.62 -10.09 -20.52
CA ARG A 244 -13.05 -10.43 -20.63
C ARG A 244 -13.33 -11.19 -21.94
N TYR A 245 -14.27 -12.13 -21.90
CA TYR A 245 -14.72 -12.83 -23.10
C TYR A 245 -15.68 -11.95 -23.91
N GLY A 246 -16.73 -11.38 -23.30
CA GLY A 246 -17.76 -10.62 -24.03
C GLY A 246 -18.96 -11.48 -24.44
N ASP A 247 -18.71 -12.67 -25.01
CA ASP A 247 -19.77 -13.64 -25.31
C ASP A 247 -20.23 -14.43 -24.08
N LYS A 248 -19.31 -14.81 -23.18
CA LYS A 248 -19.60 -15.61 -21.98
C LYS A 248 -19.07 -14.96 -20.70
N ALA A 249 -19.59 -15.40 -19.57
CA ALA A 249 -19.14 -14.97 -18.24
C ALA A 249 -17.98 -15.85 -17.74
N GLU A 250 -16.89 -15.88 -18.51
CA GLU A 250 -15.70 -16.69 -18.27
C GLU A 250 -14.48 -15.79 -18.48
N ALA A 251 -13.45 -15.92 -17.64
CA ALA A 251 -12.17 -15.27 -17.87
C ALA A 251 -11.45 -15.93 -19.06
N LEU A 252 -10.95 -15.13 -20.00
CA LEU A 252 -10.02 -15.60 -21.02
C LEU A 252 -8.59 -15.44 -20.50
N VAL A 253 -7.74 -16.43 -20.75
CA VAL A 253 -6.37 -16.49 -20.24
C VAL A 253 -5.38 -16.84 -21.34
N ALA A 254 -4.25 -16.14 -21.35
CA ALA A 254 -3.06 -16.49 -22.12
C ALA A 254 -1.82 -16.32 -21.23
N THR A 255 -0.75 -17.06 -21.52
CA THR A 255 0.52 -16.96 -20.79
C THR A 255 1.70 -16.77 -21.73
N SER A 256 2.70 -16.08 -21.23
CA SER A 256 4.02 -15.91 -21.86
C SER A 256 5.11 -16.36 -20.90
N GLU A 257 6.19 -16.91 -21.45
CA GLU A 257 7.36 -17.44 -20.70
C GLU A 257 8.64 -16.61 -20.96
N ASP A 258 8.53 -15.52 -21.71
CA ASP A 258 9.63 -14.74 -22.26
C ASP A 258 9.38 -13.22 -22.18
N TYR A 259 8.78 -12.78 -21.06
CA TYR A 259 8.47 -11.38 -20.78
C TYR A 259 7.46 -10.78 -21.77
N GLY A 260 6.45 -11.55 -22.17
CA GLY A 260 5.35 -11.09 -23.02
C GLY A 260 5.69 -11.02 -24.52
N ARG A 261 6.83 -11.56 -24.95
CA ARG A 261 7.27 -11.51 -26.37
C ARG A 261 6.60 -12.58 -27.23
N THR A 262 6.30 -13.73 -26.66
CA THR A 262 5.49 -14.78 -27.28
C THR A 262 4.42 -15.26 -26.31
N TRP A 263 3.27 -15.65 -26.85
CA TRP A 263 2.08 -15.97 -26.07
C TRP A 263 1.48 -17.31 -26.49
N SER A 264 0.94 -18.03 -25.51
CA SER A 264 -0.03 -19.09 -25.77
C SER A 264 -1.29 -18.52 -26.43
N GLU A 265 -2.09 -19.37 -27.08
CA GLU A 265 -3.43 -18.95 -27.50
C GLU A 265 -4.28 -18.54 -26.29
N MET A 266 -4.98 -17.41 -26.43
CA MET A 266 -6.02 -16.94 -25.54
C MET A 266 -7.18 -17.93 -25.55
N ARG A 267 -7.53 -18.45 -24.37
CA ARG A 267 -8.52 -19.53 -24.20
C ARG A 267 -9.36 -19.33 -22.95
N PRO A 268 -10.58 -19.89 -22.88
CA PRO A 268 -11.38 -19.86 -21.67
C PRO A 268 -10.66 -20.52 -20.49
N GLY A 269 -10.64 -19.84 -19.35
CA GLY A 269 -10.16 -20.34 -18.07
C GLY A 269 -11.26 -20.98 -17.24
N ASN A 270 -10.90 -21.50 -16.06
CA ASN A 270 -11.84 -22.13 -15.13
C ASN A 270 -12.47 -21.16 -14.10
N LEU A 271 -12.30 -19.84 -14.26
CA LEU A 271 -12.87 -18.82 -13.37
C LEU A 271 -14.02 -18.07 -14.08
N PRO A 272 -15.27 -18.17 -13.59
CA PRO A 272 -16.35 -17.29 -14.00
C PRO A 272 -15.99 -15.83 -13.77
N MET A 273 -16.22 -14.98 -14.76
CA MET A 273 -15.92 -13.55 -14.67
C MET A 273 -16.87 -12.78 -15.57
N THR A 274 -17.48 -11.71 -15.06
CA THR A 274 -18.44 -10.92 -15.83
C THR A 274 -17.81 -10.29 -17.07
N THR A 275 -18.65 -9.85 -18.01
CA THR A 275 -18.21 -9.21 -19.26
C THR A 275 -17.91 -7.71 -19.03
N SER A 276 -16.90 -7.43 -18.22
CA SER A 276 -16.33 -6.11 -17.92
C SER A 276 -14.81 -6.19 -17.90
N LYS A 277 -14.13 -5.09 -18.21
CA LYS A 277 -12.68 -4.94 -18.02
C LYS A 277 -12.27 -5.42 -16.62
N PRO A 278 -11.29 -6.35 -16.50
CA PRO A 278 -10.69 -6.72 -15.23
C PRO A 278 -9.46 -5.85 -14.91
N ILE A 279 -9.03 -5.88 -13.65
CA ILE A 279 -7.69 -5.44 -13.24
C ILE A 279 -7.07 -6.46 -12.30
N ALA A 280 -5.80 -6.79 -12.51
CA ALA A 280 -5.08 -7.76 -11.71
C ALA A 280 -3.65 -7.29 -11.41
N GLY A 281 -3.00 -7.93 -10.45
CA GLY A 281 -1.62 -7.66 -10.11
C GLY A 281 -1.14 -8.56 -8.96
N THR A 282 0.02 -8.21 -8.42
CA THR A 282 0.62 -8.88 -7.25
C THR A 282 0.74 -7.86 -6.13
N LEU A 283 0.18 -8.18 -4.96
CA LEU A 283 0.29 -7.38 -3.74
C LEU A 283 1.67 -7.55 -3.11
N SER A 284 2.08 -6.59 -2.28
CA SER A 284 3.29 -6.68 -1.45
C SER A 284 3.29 -7.86 -0.48
N SER A 285 2.10 -8.43 -0.18
CA SER A 285 1.94 -9.68 0.57
C SER A 285 2.37 -10.93 -0.21
N GLY A 286 2.70 -10.79 -1.50
CA GLY A 286 3.01 -11.90 -2.42
C GLY A 286 1.78 -12.58 -3.00
N GLN A 287 0.56 -12.12 -2.67
CA GLN A 287 -0.69 -12.64 -3.24
C GLN A 287 -0.95 -11.99 -4.59
N ARG A 288 -1.48 -12.77 -5.54
CA ARG A 288 -2.12 -12.21 -6.75
C ARG A 288 -3.51 -11.73 -6.39
N TYR A 289 -3.97 -10.68 -7.06
CA TYR A 289 -5.35 -10.22 -7.00
C TYR A 289 -5.95 -10.06 -8.40
N LEU A 290 -7.28 -10.16 -8.49
CA LEU A 290 -8.09 -9.87 -9.66
C LEU A 290 -9.39 -9.20 -9.22
N VAL A 291 -9.60 -7.94 -9.61
CA VAL A 291 -10.85 -7.22 -9.39
C VAL A 291 -11.68 -7.27 -10.67
N CYS A 292 -12.80 -7.98 -10.57
CA CYS A 292 -13.90 -8.05 -11.54
C CYS A 292 -15.02 -8.85 -10.85
N THR A 293 -16.29 -8.69 -11.24
CA THR A 293 -17.37 -9.52 -10.68
C THR A 293 -17.15 -10.98 -11.02
N THR A 294 -16.91 -11.80 -9.99
CA THR A 294 -16.48 -13.19 -10.06
C THR A 294 -17.21 -13.96 -8.97
N THR A 295 -18.33 -14.60 -9.29
CA THR A 295 -19.10 -15.45 -8.37
C THR A 295 -19.67 -16.63 -9.13
N ALA A 296 -20.06 -17.69 -8.42
CA ALA A 296 -20.66 -18.87 -9.06
C ALA A 296 -22.00 -18.60 -9.79
N ASP A 297 -22.69 -17.49 -9.46
CA ASP A 297 -24.06 -17.21 -9.88
C ASP A 297 -24.26 -15.83 -10.56
N SER A 298 -23.20 -15.03 -10.67
CA SER A 298 -23.26 -13.67 -11.24
C SER A 298 -23.55 -13.67 -12.74
N GLY A 299 -23.03 -14.65 -13.48
CA GLY A 299 -23.10 -14.66 -14.94
C GLY A 299 -22.57 -13.33 -15.51
N LYS A 300 -23.35 -12.68 -16.37
CA LYS A 300 -22.98 -11.38 -16.96
C LYS A 300 -23.34 -10.16 -16.10
N ARG A 301 -23.86 -10.35 -14.88
CA ARG A 301 -24.15 -9.22 -13.98
C ARG A 301 -22.83 -8.55 -13.60
N ARG A 302 -22.80 -7.22 -13.55
CA ARG A 302 -21.62 -6.42 -13.13
C ARG A 302 -21.75 -5.99 -11.67
N SER A 303 -22.30 -6.87 -10.84
CA SER A 303 -22.51 -6.65 -9.42
C SER A 303 -22.66 -8.00 -8.69
N PRO A 304 -22.12 -8.13 -7.46
CA PRO A 304 -21.33 -7.13 -6.73
C PRO A 304 -19.95 -6.88 -7.35
N LEU A 305 -19.27 -5.81 -6.91
CA LEU A 305 -17.85 -5.62 -7.16
C LEU A 305 -17.07 -6.58 -6.25
N THR A 306 -16.26 -7.46 -6.82
CA THR A 306 -15.53 -8.49 -6.08
C THR A 306 -14.04 -8.47 -6.39
N ILE A 307 -13.27 -9.06 -5.48
CA ILE A 307 -11.83 -9.30 -5.64
C ILE A 307 -11.51 -10.77 -5.38
N ALA A 308 -10.92 -11.43 -6.36
CA ALA A 308 -10.35 -12.77 -6.22
C ALA A 308 -8.86 -12.65 -5.85
N VAL A 309 -8.37 -13.53 -4.98
CA VAL A 309 -7.00 -13.52 -4.47
C VAL A 309 -6.38 -14.92 -4.41
N SER A 310 -5.08 -15.01 -4.59
CA SER A 310 -4.29 -16.24 -4.39
C SER A 310 -3.67 -16.29 -2.99
N ARG A 311 -3.14 -17.46 -2.60
CA ARG A 311 -2.23 -17.54 -1.44
C ARG A 311 -0.90 -16.85 -1.76
N PRO A 312 -0.17 -16.34 -0.75
CA PRO A 312 1.14 -15.75 -0.98
C PRO A 312 2.06 -16.68 -1.77
N GLY A 313 2.60 -16.19 -2.90
CA GLY A 313 3.49 -16.95 -3.78
C GLY A 313 2.80 -17.97 -4.70
N GLU A 314 1.49 -18.19 -4.56
CA GLU A 314 0.72 -19.06 -5.45
C GLU A 314 0.17 -18.31 -6.66
N THR A 315 0.05 -19.03 -7.78
CA THR A 315 -0.36 -18.47 -9.06
C THR A 315 -1.86 -18.54 -9.34
N LEU A 316 -2.57 -19.46 -8.68
CA LEU A 316 -4.02 -19.67 -8.82
C LEU A 316 -4.79 -18.90 -7.75
N PHE A 317 -5.90 -18.26 -8.13
CA PHE A 317 -6.82 -17.66 -7.17
C PHE A 317 -7.56 -18.76 -6.41
N SER A 318 -7.85 -18.53 -5.13
CA SER A 318 -8.48 -19.52 -4.26
C SER A 318 -9.50 -18.94 -3.28
N LYS A 319 -9.68 -17.61 -3.26
CA LYS A 319 -10.73 -16.96 -2.48
C LYS A 319 -11.26 -15.73 -3.20
N VAL A 320 -12.54 -15.43 -2.98
CA VAL A 320 -13.19 -14.22 -3.46
C VAL A 320 -13.78 -13.47 -2.27
N PHE A 321 -13.66 -12.15 -2.29
CA PHE A 321 -14.37 -11.25 -1.37
C PHE A 321 -15.28 -10.31 -2.14
N VAL A 322 -16.39 -9.92 -1.52
CA VAL A 322 -17.20 -8.79 -1.97
C VAL A 322 -16.56 -7.50 -1.47
N ILE A 323 -16.20 -6.61 -2.40
CA ILE A 323 -15.82 -5.23 -2.07
C ILE A 323 -17.07 -4.43 -1.78
N ARG A 324 -18.06 -4.46 -2.69
CA ARG A 324 -19.27 -3.63 -2.59
C ARG A 324 -20.44 -4.25 -3.36
N HIS A 325 -21.63 -4.22 -2.77
CA HIS A 325 -22.90 -4.55 -3.45
C HIS A 325 -23.44 -3.34 -4.24
N ALA A 326 -24.31 -3.59 -5.23
CA ALA A 326 -24.94 -2.52 -6.01
C ALA A 326 -25.86 -1.63 -5.16
N GLU A 327 -26.60 -2.24 -4.24
CA GLU A 327 -27.29 -1.52 -3.15
C GLU A 327 -26.31 -1.31 -2.00
N PHE A 328 -26.24 -0.05 -1.57
CA PHE A 328 -25.29 0.49 -0.60
C PHE A 328 -25.85 1.80 -0.02
N PRO A 329 -27.05 1.77 0.59
CA PRO A 329 -27.82 2.97 0.93
C PRO A 329 -27.14 3.87 1.96
N ASP A 330 -26.35 3.27 2.86
CA ASP A 330 -25.67 4.00 3.94
C ASP A 330 -24.27 4.50 3.55
N GLY A 331 -23.81 4.18 2.34
CA GLY A 331 -22.49 4.54 1.85
C GLY A 331 -22.51 5.66 0.81
N PRO A 332 -21.35 6.27 0.52
CA PRO A 332 -21.26 7.33 -0.48
C PRO A 332 -21.47 6.78 -1.90
N GLY A 333 -21.83 7.67 -2.82
CA GLY A 333 -21.97 7.37 -4.25
C GLY A 333 -23.36 6.90 -4.66
N GLU A 334 -23.47 6.45 -5.90
CA GLU A 334 -24.74 6.00 -6.47
C GLU A 334 -25.13 4.63 -5.89
N SER A 335 -26.40 4.47 -5.52
CA SER A 335 -26.90 3.22 -4.93
C SER A 335 -28.19 2.76 -5.59
N HIS A 336 -28.15 1.63 -6.28
CA HIS A 336 -29.33 1.08 -6.95
C HIS A 336 -29.15 -0.41 -7.25
N LYS A 337 -30.19 -1.22 -7.05
CA LYS A 337 -30.17 -2.68 -7.30
C LYS A 337 -29.77 -3.09 -8.72
N GLY A 338 -30.00 -2.21 -9.69
CA GLY A 338 -29.64 -2.42 -11.10
C GLY A 338 -28.30 -1.81 -11.50
N ALA A 339 -27.54 -1.23 -10.56
CA ALA A 339 -26.29 -0.57 -10.86
C ALA A 339 -25.22 -1.57 -11.31
N ALA A 340 -24.51 -1.22 -12.38
CA ALA A 340 -23.32 -1.92 -12.82
C ALA A 340 -22.09 -1.28 -12.18
N LEU A 341 -21.30 -2.07 -11.43
CA LEU A 341 -20.00 -1.70 -10.86
C LEU A 341 -18.92 -2.29 -11.76
N SER A 342 -18.26 -1.43 -12.54
CA SER A 342 -17.52 -1.88 -13.71
C SER A 342 -16.24 -1.10 -13.97
N TYR A 343 -15.40 -1.65 -14.85
CA TYR A 343 -14.09 -1.11 -15.22
C TYR A 343 -13.22 -0.73 -14.01
N PRO A 344 -13.00 -1.68 -13.08
CA PRO A 344 -12.08 -1.47 -12.00
C PRO A 344 -10.67 -1.17 -12.51
N TYR A 345 -9.95 -0.37 -11.73
CA TYR A 345 -8.53 -0.13 -11.81
C TYR A 345 -7.98 -0.10 -10.40
N ALA A 346 -6.78 -0.64 -10.19
CA ALA A 346 -6.28 -0.87 -8.85
C ALA A 346 -4.78 -0.62 -8.75
N ILE A 347 -4.37 0.07 -7.69
CA ILE A 347 -2.98 0.28 -7.33
C ILE A 347 -2.80 0.05 -5.82
N GLU A 348 -1.68 -0.54 -5.45
CA GLU A 348 -1.30 -0.65 -4.04
C GLU A 348 -0.44 0.56 -3.62
N HIS A 349 -0.73 1.12 -2.45
CA HIS A 349 0.11 2.13 -1.81
C HIS A 349 -0.04 2.04 -0.28
N ASP A 350 1.09 2.06 0.44
CA ASP A 350 1.16 2.06 1.90
C ASP A 350 0.26 1.01 2.59
N GLY A 351 0.32 -0.23 2.10
CA GLY A 351 -0.42 -1.36 2.68
C GLY A 351 -1.94 -1.33 2.40
N LYS A 352 -2.39 -0.49 1.47
CA LYS A 352 -3.79 -0.41 1.04
C LYS A 352 -3.88 -0.59 -0.48
N LEU A 353 -4.91 -1.32 -0.92
CA LEU A 353 -5.29 -1.42 -2.32
C LEU A 353 -6.38 -0.38 -2.62
N TYR A 354 -6.09 0.53 -3.53
CA TYR A 354 -7.01 1.56 -4.01
C TYR A 354 -7.67 1.06 -5.28
N VAL A 355 -8.99 0.87 -5.26
CA VAL A 355 -9.77 0.35 -6.38
C VAL A 355 -10.73 1.43 -6.87
N GLY A 356 -10.42 2.03 -8.01
CA GLY A 356 -11.31 2.96 -8.71
C GLY A 356 -12.22 2.21 -9.67
N TYR A 357 -13.50 2.57 -9.75
CA TYR A 357 -14.48 1.89 -10.61
C TYR A 357 -15.58 2.85 -11.08
N SER A 358 -16.25 2.48 -12.15
CA SER A 358 -17.45 3.18 -12.65
C SER A 358 -18.72 2.56 -12.08
N ASN A 359 -19.68 3.40 -11.71
CA ASN A 359 -20.97 2.99 -11.18
C ASN A 359 -22.12 3.64 -11.96
N SER A 360 -22.96 2.82 -12.59
CA SER A 360 -24.05 3.32 -13.46
C SER A 360 -25.22 3.94 -12.69
N GLY A 361 -25.34 3.65 -11.38
CA GLY A 361 -26.47 4.07 -10.57
C GLY A 361 -27.83 3.64 -11.13
N ASP A 362 -28.84 4.48 -10.93
CA ASP A 362 -30.17 4.27 -11.48
C ASP A 362 -30.28 4.80 -12.92
N MET A 363 -30.13 3.89 -13.88
CA MET A 363 -30.24 4.20 -15.30
C MET A 363 -31.62 4.75 -15.71
N SER A 364 -32.68 4.53 -14.93
CA SER A 364 -34.02 5.07 -15.24
C SER A 364 -34.12 6.59 -15.05
N THR A 365 -33.16 7.17 -14.31
CA THR A 365 -33.06 8.62 -14.10
C THR A 365 -32.25 9.34 -15.18
N ARG A 366 -31.59 8.60 -16.08
CA ARG A 366 -30.68 9.16 -17.09
C ARG A 366 -31.48 9.62 -18.30
N VAL A 367 -31.05 10.75 -18.88
CA VAL A 367 -31.72 11.38 -20.04
C VAL A 367 -30.82 11.30 -21.26
N GLY A 368 -31.39 10.93 -22.39
CA GLY A 368 -30.69 10.84 -23.67
C GLY A 368 -31.31 9.80 -24.59
N ILE A 369 -30.78 9.69 -25.81
CA ILE A 369 -31.17 8.66 -26.77
C ILE A 369 -29.94 7.94 -27.35
N GLY A 370 -30.06 6.62 -27.54
CA GLY A 370 -28.97 5.82 -28.10
C GLY A 370 -27.72 5.85 -27.21
N ARG A 371 -26.57 6.22 -27.80
CA ARG A 371 -25.26 6.29 -27.13
C ARG A 371 -25.17 7.28 -25.98
N GLU A 372 -26.08 8.23 -25.91
CA GLU A 372 -26.16 9.20 -24.83
C GLU A 372 -26.58 8.59 -23.48
N LEU A 373 -27.08 7.34 -23.50
CA LEU A 373 -27.47 6.58 -22.32
C LEU A 373 -26.41 5.53 -21.94
N TRP A 374 -25.30 5.43 -22.67
CA TRP A 374 -24.29 4.41 -22.42
C TRP A 374 -23.25 4.94 -21.45
N ASN A 375 -23.01 4.18 -20.38
CA ASN A 375 -21.99 4.49 -19.37
C ASN A 375 -22.14 5.88 -18.73
N ASN A 376 -23.39 6.24 -18.41
CA ASN A 376 -23.74 7.42 -17.62
C ASN A 376 -23.45 7.17 -16.14
N ASN A 377 -22.16 7.12 -15.83
CA ASN A 377 -21.64 6.62 -14.57
C ASN A 377 -21.09 7.75 -13.68
N SER A 378 -21.03 7.48 -12.38
CA SER A 378 -20.07 8.11 -11.47
C SER A 378 -18.72 7.38 -11.50
N ALA A 379 -17.66 8.06 -11.08
CA ALA A 379 -16.39 7.45 -10.70
C ALA A 379 -16.30 7.36 -9.18
N GLU A 380 -16.04 6.16 -8.67
CA GLU A 380 -16.02 5.87 -7.24
C GLU A 380 -14.73 5.14 -6.85
N LEU A 381 -14.38 5.20 -5.57
CA LEU A 381 -13.18 4.62 -4.99
C LEU A 381 -13.55 3.70 -3.82
N ALA A 382 -12.89 2.56 -3.76
CA ALA A 382 -12.78 1.71 -2.57
C ALA A 382 -11.32 1.63 -2.14
N VAL A 383 -11.03 1.85 -0.85
CA VAL A 383 -9.69 1.73 -0.27
C VAL A 383 -9.70 0.58 0.72
N ILE A 384 -8.95 -0.46 0.40
CA ILE A 384 -8.99 -1.76 1.09
C ILE A 384 -7.64 -1.99 1.78
N PRO A 385 -7.59 -2.11 3.11
CA PRO A 385 -6.42 -2.63 3.80
C PRO A 385 -6.05 -4.03 3.27
N ILE A 386 -4.81 -4.24 2.79
CA ILE A 386 -4.44 -5.50 2.11
C ILE A 386 -4.37 -6.70 3.05
N ASP A 387 -4.29 -6.46 4.36
CA ASP A 387 -4.36 -7.49 5.40
C ASP A 387 -5.71 -8.22 5.43
N GLN A 388 -6.77 -7.59 4.95
CA GLN A 388 -8.09 -8.22 4.80
C GLN A 388 -8.20 -9.17 3.60
N LEU A 389 -7.26 -9.10 2.66
CA LEU A 389 -7.29 -9.86 1.41
C LEU A 389 -6.66 -11.26 1.53
N ARG A 390 -6.44 -11.75 2.75
CA ARG A 390 -5.76 -13.03 2.99
C ARG A 390 -6.67 -14.24 2.68
N THR A 391 -6.14 -15.17 1.89
CA THR A 391 -6.84 -16.38 1.41
C THR A 391 -6.97 -17.49 2.44
N ASP A 392 -6.16 -17.47 3.49
CA ASP A 392 -6.27 -18.47 4.53
C ASP A 392 -7.67 -18.33 5.15
N GLU A 393 -8.46 -19.41 5.10
CA GLU A 393 -9.85 -19.40 5.56
C GLU A 393 -9.88 -19.13 7.07
N GLY A 394 -9.99 -17.84 7.42
CA GLY A 394 -10.11 -17.31 8.78
C GLY A 394 -9.14 -16.16 9.11
N ALA A 395 -9.37 -14.92 8.63
CA ALA A 395 -8.63 -13.73 9.10
C ALA A 395 -9.31 -12.35 8.82
N LEU A 396 -10.53 -12.11 9.28
CA LEU A 396 -10.59 -11.22 10.45
C LEU A 396 -10.14 -12.14 11.56
N SER A 397 -8.98 -11.89 12.16
CA SER A 397 -8.35 -12.76 13.18
C SER A 397 -9.30 -13.82 13.76
N GLN A 398 -9.31 -14.99 13.14
CA GLN A 398 -9.71 -16.24 13.77
C GLN A 398 -8.56 -17.23 13.55
N THR A 399 -7.34 -16.87 13.92
CA THR A 399 -6.79 -17.21 15.24
C THR A 399 -7.52 -16.59 16.42
N GLU A 400 -8.78 -16.94 16.60
CA GLU A 400 -9.20 -17.18 17.96
C GLU A 400 -8.84 -18.62 18.19
N PRO A 401 -7.87 -18.85 19.09
CA PRO A 401 -7.65 -20.16 19.62
C PRO A 401 -9.01 -20.72 20.03
N THR A 402 -9.36 -21.92 19.59
CA THR A 402 -10.58 -22.53 20.16
C THR A 402 -10.40 -22.78 21.67
N ASN A 403 -9.15 -22.70 22.13
CA ASN A 403 -8.69 -22.74 23.51
C ASN A 403 -7.30 -22.08 23.65
N ALA A 404 -6.93 -21.63 24.85
CA ALA A 404 -5.66 -20.93 25.10
C ALA A 404 -4.38 -21.65 24.62
N THR A 405 -4.40 -22.98 24.46
CA THR A 405 -3.25 -23.78 24.02
C THR A 405 -2.96 -23.57 22.53
N GLU A 406 -3.99 -23.48 21.69
CA GLU A 406 -3.82 -23.20 20.25
C GLU A 406 -3.33 -21.77 20.02
N ALA A 407 -3.67 -20.83 20.92
CA ALA A 407 -3.20 -19.44 20.92
C ALA A 407 -1.71 -19.39 21.07
N ALA A 408 -1.27 -20.09 22.11
CA ALA A 408 0.13 -20.16 22.47
C ALA A 408 0.90 -20.86 21.37
N ALA A 409 0.36 -21.92 20.76
CA ALA A 409 1.01 -22.64 19.67
C ALA A 409 1.15 -21.80 18.39
N MET A 410 0.13 -21.02 18.02
CA MET A 410 0.20 -20.17 16.83
C MET A 410 1.09 -18.96 17.04
N LYS A 411 0.94 -18.27 18.17
CA LYS A 411 1.85 -17.19 18.57
C LYS A 411 3.30 -17.68 18.62
N ALA A 412 3.54 -18.88 19.16
CA ALA A 412 4.88 -19.47 19.20
C ALA A 412 5.44 -19.78 17.81
N ARG A 413 4.61 -20.19 16.84
CA ARG A 413 5.05 -20.43 15.44
C ARG A 413 5.43 -19.13 14.74
N GLU A 414 4.60 -18.09 14.87
CA GLU A 414 4.88 -16.77 14.30
C GLU A 414 6.12 -16.14 14.94
N GLU A 415 6.26 -16.26 16.26
CA GLU A 415 7.46 -15.83 16.98
C GLU A 415 8.70 -16.62 16.55
N ALA A 416 8.58 -17.94 16.32
CA ALA A 416 9.68 -18.76 15.84
C ALA A 416 10.11 -18.41 14.40
N GLU A 417 9.16 -18.16 13.49
CA GLU A 417 9.48 -17.76 12.12
C GLU A 417 10.12 -16.36 12.09
N LEU A 418 9.57 -15.42 12.87
CA LEU A 418 10.16 -14.09 13.04
C LEU A 418 11.56 -14.19 13.62
N ASP A 419 11.77 -15.03 14.65
CA ASP A 419 13.08 -15.24 15.24
C ASP A 419 14.06 -15.82 14.23
N GLN A 420 13.66 -16.82 13.45
CA GLN A 420 14.50 -17.40 12.41
C GLN A 420 14.95 -16.35 11.37
N LYS A 421 14.02 -15.53 10.87
CA LYS A 421 14.34 -14.45 9.92
C LYS A 421 15.25 -13.40 10.55
N TYR A 422 15.01 -13.06 11.81
CA TYR A 422 15.82 -12.10 12.55
C TYR A 422 17.24 -12.63 12.80
N GLN A 423 17.42 -13.88 13.24
CA GLN A 423 18.75 -14.48 13.41
C GLN A 423 19.50 -14.56 12.07
N ALA A 424 18.82 -14.88 10.97
CA ALA A 424 19.42 -14.87 9.63
C ALA A 424 19.86 -13.46 9.18
N TRP A 425 19.16 -12.42 9.63
CA TRP A 425 19.59 -11.02 9.44
C TRP A 425 20.78 -10.66 10.33
N VAL A 426 20.74 -10.98 11.64
CA VAL A 426 21.84 -10.72 12.60
C VAL A 426 23.15 -11.37 12.13
N ALA A 427 23.09 -12.59 11.57
CA ALA A 427 24.27 -13.30 11.07
C ALA A 427 25.02 -12.56 9.95
N LYS A 428 24.38 -11.60 9.26
CA LYS A 428 25.00 -10.80 8.19
C LYS A 428 25.66 -9.51 8.70
N LEU A 429 25.48 -9.17 9.97
CA LEU A 429 25.98 -7.93 10.57
C LEU A 429 27.45 -8.06 10.99
N THR A 430 28.11 -6.92 11.22
CA THR A 430 29.46 -6.88 11.80
C THR A 430 29.49 -7.41 13.24
N PRO A 431 30.65 -7.84 13.78
CA PRO A 431 30.74 -8.34 15.16
C PRO A 431 30.24 -7.33 16.22
N ALA A 432 30.48 -6.04 16.01
CA ALA A 432 30.02 -4.99 16.93
C ALA A 432 28.49 -4.86 16.91
N GLN A 433 27.88 -4.87 15.71
CA GLN A 433 26.43 -4.88 15.56
C GLN A 433 25.80 -6.14 16.16
N GLN A 434 26.40 -7.33 15.95
CA GLN A 434 25.92 -8.57 16.56
C GLN A 434 25.95 -8.52 18.10
N ALA A 435 27.01 -7.96 18.69
CA ALA A 435 27.09 -7.77 20.13
C ALA A 435 25.99 -6.84 20.65
N TRP A 436 25.68 -5.78 19.90
CA TRP A 436 24.58 -4.88 20.22
C TRP A 436 23.21 -5.54 20.12
N GLU A 437 22.93 -6.27 19.04
CA GLU A 437 21.69 -7.03 18.88
C GLU A 437 21.51 -8.08 19.98
N LYS A 438 22.61 -8.67 20.48
CA LYS A 438 22.57 -9.56 21.65
C LYS A 438 22.13 -8.83 22.92
N THR A 439 22.62 -7.61 23.14
CA THR A 439 22.16 -6.77 24.26
C THR A 439 20.68 -6.41 24.10
N LEU A 440 20.23 -6.01 22.91
CA LEU A 440 18.81 -5.72 22.67
C LEU A 440 17.90 -6.91 22.93
N GLN A 441 18.32 -8.11 22.52
CA GLN A 441 17.59 -9.35 22.82
C GLN A 441 17.46 -9.63 24.32
N ALA A 442 18.45 -9.21 25.12
CA ALA A 442 18.42 -9.38 26.58
C ALA A 442 17.58 -8.30 27.30
N GLU A 443 17.47 -7.10 26.72
CA GLU A 443 16.97 -5.92 27.45
C GLU A 443 15.61 -5.38 26.96
N LEU A 444 15.21 -5.60 25.69
CA LEU A 444 13.96 -5.04 25.16
C LEU A 444 12.69 -5.72 25.69
N GLY A 445 12.83 -6.95 26.22
CA GLY A 445 11.72 -7.74 26.76
C GLY A 445 10.63 -8.07 25.74
N ASP A 446 9.57 -8.72 26.21
CA ASP A 446 8.56 -9.36 25.33
C ASP A 446 7.70 -8.37 24.54
N PHE A 447 7.62 -7.10 24.97
CA PHE A 447 6.83 -6.10 24.26
C PHE A 447 7.61 -5.46 23.11
N TYR A 448 8.83 -4.97 23.36
CA TYR A 448 9.59 -4.21 22.38
C TYR A 448 10.48 -5.09 21.48
N LEU A 449 10.97 -6.22 21.98
CA LEU A 449 11.83 -7.09 21.18
C LEU A 449 11.12 -7.60 19.92
N PRO A 450 9.87 -8.09 19.95
CA PRO A 450 9.18 -8.52 18.73
C PRO A 450 8.93 -7.39 17.73
N ILE A 451 8.71 -6.15 18.21
CA ILE A 451 8.55 -4.97 17.34
C ILE A 451 9.87 -4.69 16.62
N HIS A 452 10.97 -4.64 17.39
CA HIS A 452 12.31 -4.41 16.84
C HIS A 452 12.67 -5.49 15.81
N LYS A 453 12.47 -6.79 16.11
CA LYS A 453 12.72 -7.90 15.17
C LYS A 453 11.96 -7.71 13.84
N ARG A 454 10.66 -7.38 13.91
CA ARG A 454 9.82 -7.15 12.72
C ARG A 454 10.34 -6.01 11.85
N GLU A 455 10.74 -4.91 12.48
CA GLU A 455 11.28 -3.75 11.76
C GLU A 455 12.62 -4.06 11.10
N LYS A 456 13.53 -4.77 11.79
CA LYS A 456 14.83 -5.16 11.23
C LYS A 456 14.71 -6.11 10.05
N VAL A 457 13.86 -7.14 10.17
CA VAL A 457 13.58 -8.08 9.07
C VAL A 457 12.97 -7.37 7.87
N ALA A 458 12.17 -6.32 8.09
CA ALA A 458 11.57 -5.50 7.04
C ALA A 458 12.48 -4.38 6.49
N GLY A 459 13.75 -4.30 6.93
CA GLY A 459 14.69 -3.27 6.47
C GLY A 459 14.39 -1.86 6.99
N ARG A 460 13.63 -1.72 8.09
CA ARG A 460 13.28 -0.41 8.68
C ARG A 460 14.21 -0.02 9.82
N SER A 461 14.53 1.27 9.92
CA SER A 461 15.31 1.88 11.01
C SER A 461 14.43 2.17 12.23
N ASN A 462 14.99 2.08 13.44
CA ASN A 462 14.32 2.52 14.67
C ASN A 462 15.30 3.12 15.70
N ALA A 463 14.75 3.50 16.87
CA ALA A 463 15.50 4.18 17.93
C ALA A 463 16.64 3.34 18.55
N TRP A 464 16.65 2.02 18.35
CA TRP A 464 17.68 1.13 18.90
C TRP A 464 18.72 0.70 17.88
N ASP A 465 18.72 1.27 16.68
CA ASP A 465 19.75 1.00 15.69
C ASP A 465 21.15 1.21 16.28
N PHE A 466 22.05 0.29 15.92
CA PHE A 466 23.47 0.41 16.22
C PHE A 466 24.03 1.71 15.65
N VAL A 467 24.86 2.40 16.44
CA VAL A 467 25.54 3.64 16.03
C VAL A 467 27.03 3.36 16.02
N GLU A 468 27.63 3.46 14.85
CA GLU A 468 29.08 3.48 14.71
C GLU A 468 29.59 4.86 15.15
N ASP A 469 30.55 4.88 16.08
CA ASP A 469 31.09 6.13 16.58
C ASP A 469 32.06 6.75 15.57
N ASP A 470 31.88 8.03 15.28
CA ASP A 470 32.99 8.87 14.80
C ASP A 470 33.86 9.25 16.01
N PRO A 471 35.14 8.83 16.08
CA PRO A 471 36.01 9.11 17.22
C PRO A 471 36.31 10.60 17.42
N GLY A 472 36.10 11.44 16.41
CA GLY A 472 36.22 12.90 16.52
C GLY A 472 35.00 13.58 17.14
N LEU A 473 33.89 12.86 17.32
CA LEU A 473 32.64 13.41 17.82
C LEU A 473 32.33 12.94 19.25
N PRO A 474 31.73 13.81 20.08
CA PRO A 474 31.31 13.45 21.43
C PRO A 474 30.18 12.42 21.42
N ARG A 475 30.13 11.60 22.48
CA ARG A 475 29.11 10.55 22.66
C ARG A 475 28.01 11.02 23.60
N VAL A 476 26.78 10.96 23.11
CA VAL A 476 25.56 11.28 23.86
C VAL A 476 24.76 10.00 24.07
N LEU A 477 24.36 9.72 25.32
CA LEU A 477 23.44 8.65 25.65
C LEU A 477 22.06 9.20 26.03
N LEU A 478 21.02 8.76 25.33
CA LEU A 478 19.63 9.01 25.68
C LEU A 478 19.07 7.86 26.54
N ILE A 479 18.56 8.19 27.73
CA ILE A 479 17.88 7.27 28.65
C ILE A 479 16.46 7.79 28.90
N GLY A 480 15.42 7.06 28.52
CA GLY A 480 14.07 7.54 28.77
C GLY A 480 12.97 6.63 28.25
N ASP A 481 11.74 7.06 28.47
CA ASP A 481 10.54 6.31 28.16
C ASP A 481 10.15 6.31 26.68
N SER A 482 8.89 5.95 26.39
CA SER A 482 8.36 5.81 25.05
C SER A 482 8.30 7.14 24.30
N VAL A 483 8.17 8.28 24.99
CA VAL A 483 8.26 9.61 24.39
C VAL A 483 9.69 9.86 23.91
N SER A 484 10.67 9.54 24.76
CA SER A 484 12.08 9.62 24.39
C SER A 484 12.45 8.73 23.21
N ARG A 485 11.88 7.53 23.16
CA ARG A 485 12.08 6.61 22.04
C ARG A 485 11.57 7.22 20.73
N ALA A 486 10.41 7.88 20.77
CA ALA A 486 9.77 8.44 19.59
C ALA A 486 10.58 9.58 18.97
N TYR A 487 11.20 10.46 19.78
CA TYR A 487 12.01 11.57 19.25
C TYR A 487 13.47 11.21 18.93
N THR A 488 13.95 10.01 19.29
CA THR A 488 15.38 9.63 19.20
C THR A 488 15.94 9.76 17.78
N GLN A 489 15.17 9.35 16.75
CA GLN A 489 15.61 9.44 15.37
C GLN A 489 15.74 10.89 14.89
N THR A 490 14.86 11.78 15.36
CA THR A 490 14.99 13.23 15.09
C THR A 490 16.24 13.79 15.74
N VAL A 491 16.53 13.46 17.00
CA VAL A 491 17.76 13.92 17.67
C VAL A 491 19.01 13.46 16.93
N ARG A 492 19.04 12.20 16.46
CA ARG A 492 20.13 11.67 15.62
C ARG A 492 20.30 12.45 14.32
N LYS A 493 19.19 12.74 13.62
CA LYS A 493 19.19 13.53 12.40
C LYS A 493 19.74 14.95 12.64
N GLU A 494 19.26 15.63 13.68
CA GLU A 494 19.62 17.02 13.97
C GLU A 494 21.04 17.19 14.53
N LEU A 495 21.61 16.13 15.12
CA LEU A 495 22.98 16.09 15.63
C LEU A 495 23.95 15.32 14.71
N ALA A 496 23.54 14.98 13.48
CA ALA A 496 24.42 14.37 12.50
C ALA A 496 25.64 15.26 12.25
N GLY A 497 26.85 14.69 12.40
CA GLY A 497 28.11 15.43 12.30
C GLY A 497 28.46 16.30 13.53
N PHE A 498 27.63 16.32 14.57
CA PHE A 498 27.89 17.04 15.83
C PHE A 498 28.14 16.10 17.01
N ALA A 499 27.46 14.95 17.07
CA ALA A 499 27.62 13.98 18.14
C ALA A 499 27.19 12.56 17.72
N ASN A 500 27.80 11.55 18.32
CA ASN A 500 27.34 10.17 18.25
C ASN A 500 26.18 9.97 19.24
N VAL A 501 24.95 9.89 18.75
CA VAL A 501 23.75 9.81 19.60
C VAL A 501 23.26 8.37 19.77
N HIS A 502 23.55 7.83 20.95
CA HIS A 502 23.17 6.49 21.40
C HIS A 502 21.88 6.52 22.21
N ARG A 503 21.24 5.36 22.34
CA ARG A 503 20.08 5.16 23.21
C ARG A 503 20.29 3.93 24.09
N ALA A 504 19.83 4.00 25.33
CA ALA A 504 19.71 2.84 26.18
C ALA A 504 18.94 1.69 25.47
N PRO A 505 19.33 0.42 25.67
CA PRO A 505 18.70 -0.75 25.04
C PRO A 505 17.35 -1.11 25.68
N ALA A 506 16.53 -0.11 26.04
CA ALA A 506 15.27 -0.29 26.75
C ALA A 506 14.30 0.87 26.49
N ASN A 507 13.07 0.70 26.97
CA ASN A 507 12.12 1.80 27.21
C ASN A 507 12.32 2.46 28.58
N CYS A 508 13.35 2.07 29.34
CA CYS A 508 13.80 2.58 30.64
C CYS A 508 12.81 2.57 31.83
N GLY A 509 11.50 2.67 31.61
CA GLY A 509 10.46 2.44 32.63
C GLY A 509 10.57 3.39 33.83
N PRO A 510 10.13 2.96 35.02
CA PRO A 510 10.24 3.75 36.24
C PRO A 510 11.67 3.71 36.82
N THR A 511 11.96 4.65 37.72
CA THR A 511 13.21 4.76 38.48
C THR A 511 13.63 3.44 39.14
N SER A 512 12.69 2.63 39.62
CA SER A 512 12.97 1.32 40.22
C SER A 512 13.55 0.29 39.24
N THR A 513 13.19 0.37 37.96
CA THR A 513 13.83 -0.39 36.88
C THR A 513 15.19 0.20 36.57
N GLY A 514 15.29 1.54 36.55
CA GLY A 514 16.55 2.25 36.42
C GLY A 514 17.60 1.71 37.37
N LEU A 515 17.30 1.61 38.67
CA LEU A 515 18.28 1.17 39.67
C LEU A 515 18.81 -0.24 39.42
N LYS A 516 18.03 -1.10 38.76
CA LYS A 516 18.42 -2.47 38.44
C LYS A 516 19.22 -2.58 37.15
N ARG A 517 19.06 -1.64 36.22
CA ARG A 517 19.51 -1.76 34.83
C ARG A 517 20.46 -0.66 34.38
N ILE A 518 20.68 0.38 35.20
CA ILE A 518 21.49 1.54 34.82
C ILE A 518 22.90 1.13 34.37
N ASP A 519 23.54 0.17 35.02
CA ASP A 519 24.86 -0.31 34.62
C ASP A 519 24.87 -0.93 33.21
N VAL A 520 23.79 -1.63 32.82
CA VAL A 520 23.65 -2.19 31.47
C VAL A 520 23.44 -1.06 30.45
N TRP A 521 22.66 -0.04 30.80
CA TRP A 521 22.36 1.08 29.90
C TRP A 521 23.56 1.99 29.69
N LEU A 522 24.36 2.20 30.73
CA LEU A 522 25.64 2.91 30.63
C LEU A 522 26.65 2.08 29.83
N GLY A 523 26.61 0.75 29.95
CA GLY A 523 27.54 -0.15 29.28
C GLY A 523 29.00 0.16 29.61
N ASN A 524 29.90 -0.18 28.70
CA ASN A 524 31.35 0.03 28.87
C ASN A 524 31.85 1.32 28.17
N GLY A 525 30.94 2.09 27.57
CA GLY A 525 31.29 3.30 26.82
C GLY A 525 31.61 4.48 27.73
N LYS A 526 32.51 5.36 27.27
CA LYS A 526 32.73 6.66 27.90
C LYS A 526 31.73 7.65 27.30
N TRP A 527 30.87 8.23 28.13
CA TRP A 527 29.86 9.20 27.70
C TRP A 527 30.33 10.62 27.98
N ASP A 528 30.14 11.52 27.02
CA ASP A 528 30.36 12.94 27.22
C ASP A 528 29.11 13.61 27.79
N VAL A 529 27.93 13.18 27.33
CA VAL A 529 26.63 13.63 27.83
C VAL A 529 25.69 12.45 28.05
N ILE A 530 24.98 12.46 29.17
CA ILE A 530 23.84 11.56 29.41
C ILE A 530 22.59 12.43 29.57
N HIS A 531 21.67 12.31 28.60
CA HIS A 531 20.35 12.93 28.64
C HIS A 531 19.34 11.90 29.13
N PHE A 532 18.67 12.18 30.24
CA PHE A 532 17.82 11.20 30.90
C PHE A 532 16.45 11.75 31.34
N ASN A 533 15.42 10.88 31.30
CA ASN A 533 14.09 11.16 31.83
C ASN A 533 13.54 9.95 32.62
N PHE A 534 12.91 10.24 33.76
CA PHE A 534 12.03 9.32 34.48
C PHE A 534 10.86 10.12 35.05
N GLY A 535 9.62 9.81 34.67
CA GLY A 535 8.45 10.43 35.32
C GLY A 535 7.12 9.81 34.94
N ILE A 536 6.85 9.56 33.65
CA ILE A 536 5.55 9.00 33.19
C ILE A 536 5.25 7.65 33.86
N HIS A 537 6.28 6.82 34.02
CA HIS A 537 6.16 5.50 34.65
C HIS A 537 6.17 5.52 36.19
N ASP A 538 6.49 6.68 36.81
CA ASP A 538 6.49 6.89 38.27
C ASP A 538 5.31 7.74 38.76
N ARG A 539 4.32 8.00 37.89
CA ARG A 539 3.11 8.79 38.21
C ARG A 539 2.33 8.31 39.43
N ALA A 540 2.39 7.02 39.75
CA ALA A 540 1.76 6.41 40.92
C ALA A 540 2.76 6.09 42.05
N THR A 541 4.05 6.31 41.85
CA THR A 541 5.08 6.08 42.88
C THR A 541 4.97 7.18 43.94
N PRO A 542 4.98 6.88 45.25
CA PRO A 542 5.06 7.91 46.28
C PRO A 542 6.22 8.88 46.02
N LEU A 543 5.98 10.19 46.13
CA LEU A 543 6.96 11.21 45.71
C LEU A 543 8.31 11.07 46.41
N ALA A 544 8.33 10.74 47.70
CA ALA A 544 9.57 10.50 48.45
C ALA A 544 10.39 9.32 47.90
N ASP A 545 9.71 8.23 47.53
CA ASP A 545 10.35 7.07 46.91
C ASP A 545 10.91 7.41 45.53
N TYR A 546 10.14 8.14 44.72
CA TYR A 546 10.56 8.59 43.40
C TYR A 546 11.81 9.49 43.50
N ALA A 547 11.78 10.51 44.35
CA ALA A 547 12.89 11.43 44.56
C ALA A 547 14.15 10.70 45.04
N THR A 548 14.01 9.79 46.02
CA THR A 548 15.13 8.99 46.55
C THR A 548 15.77 8.12 45.47
N ARG A 549 14.95 7.43 44.66
CA ARG A 549 15.46 6.55 43.59
C ARG A 549 16.07 7.36 42.44
N LEU A 550 15.49 8.51 42.11
CA LEU A 550 16.05 9.42 41.12
C LEU A 550 17.42 9.95 41.57
N GLU A 551 17.55 10.34 42.84
CA GLU A 551 18.81 10.79 43.43
C GLU A 551 19.90 9.71 43.31
N GLN A 552 19.60 8.47 43.66
CA GLN A 552 20.52 7.33 43.49
C GLN A 552 20.94 7.12 42.02
N LEU A 553 20.01 7.29 41.07
CA LEU A 553 20.32 7.20 39.65
C LEU A 553 21.25 8.32 39.19
N VAL A 554 20.99 9.55 39.64
CA VAL A 554 21.84 10.71 39.36
C VAL A 554 23.24 10.48 39.88
N GLU A 555 23.39 10.08 41.14
CA GLU A 555 24.69 9.78 41.76
C GLU A 555 25.44 8.69 40.98
N ARG A 556 24.75 7.62 40.57
CA ARG A 556 25.35 6.56 39.78
C ARG A 556 25.80 7.05 38.39
N MET A 557 25.00 7.85 37.70
CA MET A 557 25.37 8.41 36.40
C MET A 557 26.52 9.42 36.51
N GLN A 558 26.60 10.21 37.59
CA GLN A 558 27.71 11.15 37.82
C GLN A 558 29.06 10.44 37.93
N GLN A 559 29.10 9.21 38.45
CA GLN A 559 30.33 8.42 38.54
C GLN A 559 30.94 8.09 37.16
N THR A 560 30.19 8.23 36.07
CA THR A 560 30.73 8.08 34.71
C THR A 560 31.61 9.26 34.27
N GLY A 561 31.49 10.39 34.95
CA GLY A 561 32.13 11.66 34.56
C GLY A 561 31.42 12.40 33.41
N ALA A 562 30.30 11.86 32.89
CA ALA A 562 29.53 12.51 31.85
C ALA A 562 28.80 13.74 32.38
N LYS A 563 28.56 14.72 31.49
CA LYS A 563 27.67 15.84 31.77
C LYS A 563 26.24 15.31 31.79
N LEU A 564 25.53 15.50 32.90
CA LEU A 564 24.15 15.03 33.03
C LEU A 564 23.16 16.11 32.63
N VAL A 565 22.15 15.71 31.86
CA VAL A 565 21.01 16.54 31.47
C VAL A 565 19.74 15.78 31.81
N TRP A 566 18.94 16.31 32.73
CA TRP A 566 17.61 15.80 32.99
C TRP A 566 16.60 16.50 32.07
N ALA A 567 15.85 15.72 31.29
CA ALA A 567 14.68 16.24 30.61
C ALA A 567 13.47 16.18 31.53
N SER A 568 12.74 17.29 31.68
CA SER A 568 11.45 17.27 32.37
C SER A 568 10.46 16.37 31.62
N THR A 569 9.64 15.60 32.34
CA THR A 569 8.61 14.78 31.70
C THR A 569 7.56 15.69 31.03
N THR A 570 7.14 15.37 29.81
CA THR A 570 6.17 16.18 29.06
C THR A 570 4.74 16.09 29.64
N PRO A 571 3.86 17.06 29.35
CA PRO A 571 2.49 17.06 29.87
C PRO A 571 1.70 15.83 29.42
N ILE A 572 0.80 15.36 30.28
CA ILE A 572 -0.17 14.30 29.98
C ILE A 572 -1.59 14.83 30.19
N PRO A 573 -2.60 14.30 29.45
CA PRO A 573 -3.98 14.72 29.66
C PRO A 573 -4.56 14.15 30.96
N ASP A 574 -5.63 14.77 31.48
CA ASP A 574 -6.45 14.13 32.50
C ASP A 574 -7.36 13.09 31.85
N VAL A 575 -7.16 11.82 32.22
CA VAL A 575 -7.98 10.70 31.75
C VAL A 575 -8.49 9.93 32.96
N ALA A 576 -9.82 9.97 33.15
CA ALA A 576 -10.49 9.33 34.26
C ALA A 576 -10.00 7.88 34.46
N ASP A 577 -9.73 7.54 35.72
CA ASP A 577 -9.28 6.22 36.17
C ASP A 577 -7.95 5.71 35.58
N LYS A 578 -7.21 6.54 34.84
CA LYS A 578 -5.90 6.16 34.25
C LYS A 578 -4.73 6.99 34.76
N TYR A 579 -4.82 8.32 34.63
CA TYR A 579 -3.77 9.23 35.04
C TYR A 579 -4.29 10.67 35.06
N THR A 580 -3.66 11.51 35.89
CA THR A 580 -3.94 12.94 36.01
C THR A 580 -2.72 13.76 35.67
N ALA A 581 -2.93 14.90 35.01
CA ALA A 581 -1.89 15.87 34.68
C ALA A 581 -1.11 16.33 35.93
N GLU A 582 -1.80 16.48 37.07
CA GLU A 582 -1.20 16.89 38.35
C GLU A 582 -0.05 15.97 38.77
N SER A 583 -0.16 14.66 38.51
CA SER A 583 0.88 13.70 38.88
C SER A 583 2.23 14.03 38.23
N ILE A 584 2.24 14.49 36.98
CA ILE A 584 3.47 14.87 36.27
C ILE A 584 4.02 16.20 36.77
N ILE A 585 3.14 17.15 37.10
CA ILE A 585 3.56 18.43 37.70
C ILE A 585 4.30 18.16 39.01
N GLU A 586 3.75 17.32 39.88
CA GLU A 586 4.39 16.93 41.14
C GLU A 586 5.73 16.19 40.95
N ARG A 587 5.82 15.26 39.98
CA ARG A 587 7.07 14.51 39.72
C ARG A 587 8.14 15.43 39.13
N ASN A 588 7.78 16.32 38.21
CA ASN A 588 8.71 17.30 37.66
C ASN A 588 9.23 18.24 38.76
N ALA A 589 8.38 18.69 39.68
CA ALA A 589 8.81 19.52 40.81
C ALA A 589 9.80 18.76 41.73
N ALA A 590 9.47 17.54 42.14
CA ALA A 590 10.35 16.72 42.97
C ALA A 590 11.67 16.37 42.26
N ALA A 591 11.63 16.10 40.96
CA ALA A 591 12.82 15.84 40.17
C ALA A 591 13.70 17.08 40.04
N ALA A 592 13.11 18.25 39.79
CA ALA A 592 13.83 19.53 39.71
C ALA A 592 14.63 19.80 41.00
N GLU A 593 14.06 19.53 42.18
CA GLU A 593 14.76 19.67 43.46
C GLU A 593 15.97 18.72 43.58
N VAL A 594 15.80 17.45 43.17
CA VAL A 594 16.89 16.46 43.16
C VAL A 594 18.00 16.89 42.21
N VAL A 595 17.67 17.15 40.94
CA VAL A 595 18.67 17.44 39.90
C VAL A 595 19.39 18.76 40.16
N GLN A 596 18.71 19.75 40.76
CA GLN A 596 19.33 21.01 41.18
C GLN A 596 20.35 20.82 42.31
N ARG A 597 20.05 20.00 43.34
CA ARG A 597 21.00 19.68 44.42
C ARG A 597 22.28 19.04 43.89
N HIS A 598 22.17 18.31 42.79
CA HIS A 598 23.26 17.59 42.13
C HIS A 598 23.89 18.35 40.95
N ALA A 599 23.52 19.63 40.75
CA ALA A 599 24.00 20.49 39.67
C ALA A 599 23.85 19.88 38.25
N VAL A 600 22.79 19.09 38.06
CA VAL A 600 22.41 18.50 36.78
C VAL A 600 21.61 19.53 35.97
N ALA A 601 21.90 19.66 34.68
CA ALA A 601 21.21 20.61 33.82
C ALA A 601 19.78 20.15 33.51
N ILE A 602 18.88 21.11 33.27
CA ILE A 602 17.47 20.84 32.99
C ILE A 602 17.14 21.23 31.55
N ASP A 603 16.69 20.25 30.76
CA ASP A 603 16.05 20.44 29.47
C ASP A 603 14.52 20.42 29.67
N ASP A 604 13.92 21.62 29.74
CA ASP A 604 12.51 21.80 30.11
C ASP A 604 11.55 21.53 28.93
N LEU A 605 11.43 20.24 28.58
CA LEU A 605 10.51 19.76 27.55
C LEU A 605 9.04 20.00 27.92
N PHE A 606 8.70 20.06 29.22
CA PHE A 606 7.33 20.30 29.67
C PHE A 606 6.87 21.68 29.23
N THR A 607 7.64 22.71 29.58
CA THR A 607 7.32 24.09 29.20
C THR A 607 7.42 24.29 27.69
N ALA A 608 8.41 23.67 27.02
CA ALA A 608 8.61 23.82 25.59
C ALA A 608 7.39 23.37 24.75
N ILE A 609 6.79 22.22 25.09
CA ILE A 609 5.67 21.66 24.31
C ILE A 609 4.29 22.19 24.73
N THR A 610 4.15 22.69 25.97
CA THR A 610 2.85 23.11 26.55
C THR A 610 2.04 24.05 25.64
N PRO A 611 2.62 25.08 25.00
CA PRO A 611 1.86 26.00 24.14
C PRO A 611 1.25 25.35 22.89
N ARG A 612 1.72 24.17 22.50
CA ARG A 612 1.33 23.48 21.25
C ARG A 612 0.69 22.12 21.49
N LEU A 613 0.28 21.80 22.73
CA LEU A 613 -0.30 20.49 23.06
C LEU A 613 -1.52 20.15 22.19
N ALA A 614 -2.44 21.10 21.99
CA ALA A 614 -3.64 20.88 21.19
C ALA A 614 -3.35 20.55 19.71
N GLU A 615 -2.18 20.96 19.21
CA GLU A 615 -1.72 20.71 17.84
C GLU A 615 -0.89 19.41 17.75
N LEU A 616 -0.02 19.18 18.73
CA LEU A 616 1.08 18.22 18.62
C LEU A 616 0.87 16.93 19.43
N GLN A 617 -0.03 16.91 20.42
CA GLN A 617 -0.34 15.72 21.23
C GLN A 617 -1.55 14.97 20.67
N ASN A 618 -1.51 13.63 20.71
CA ASN A 618 -2.69 12.86 20.34
C ASN A 618 -3.79 13.04 21.42
N PRO A 619 -5.08 13.15 21.04
CA PRO A 619 -6.16 13.32 22.02
C PRO A 619 -6.21 12.19 23.06
N ASN A 620 -6.24 12.54 24.35
CA ASN A 620 -6.30 11.61 25.48
C ASN A 620 -5.15 10.57 25.52
N ASP A 621 -3.98 10.93 25.00
CA ASP A 621 -2.77 10.10 25.00
C ASP A 621 -1.60 10.87 25.59
N VAL A 622 -0.64 10.14 26.17
CA VAL A 622 0.63 10.68 26.63
C VAL A 622 1.62 10.89 25.47
N HIS A 623 1.37 10.26 24.31
CA HIS A 623 2.23 10.32 23.14
C HIS A 623 1.85 11.43 22.16
N PHE A 624 2.83 11.84 21.35
CA PHE A 624 2.71 12.93 20.39
C PHE A 624 2.53 12.42 18.96
N THR A 625 1.99 13.27 18.11
CA THR A 625 1.92 13.05 16.65
C THR A 625 3.32 13.00 16.04
N GLY A 626 3.44 12.64 14.76
CA GLY A 626 4.72 12.73 14.04
C GLY A 626 5.39 14.11 14.19
N PRO A 627 4.69 15.22 13.85
CA PRO A 627 5.18 16.58 14.07
C PRO A 627 5.52 16.90 15.52
N GLY A 628 4.77 16.37 16.49
CA GLY A 628 5.06 16.60 17.91
C GLY A 628 6.34 15.92 18.39
N ASN A 629 6.60 14.69 17.96
CA ASN A 629 7.87 14.01 18.24
C ASN A 629 9.05 14.70 17.55
N GLU A 630 8.85 15.25 16.34
CA GLU A 630 9.85 16.04 15.64
C GLU A 630 10.20 17.31 16.42
N PHE A 631 9.20 18.09 16.85
CA PHE A 631 9.39 19.29 17.68
C PHE A 631 10.18 19.00 18.97
N ILE A 632 9.82 17.94 19.70
CA ILE A 632 10.52 17.58 20.94
C ILE A 632 11.96 17.17 20.63
N GLY A 633 12.19 16.41 19.55
CA GLY A 633 13.53 16.02 19.12
C GLY A 633 14.41 17.20 18.71
N GLU A 634 13.85 18.18 18.01
CA GLU A 634 14.54 19.43 17.65
C GLU A 634 14.92 20.24 18.89
N GLN A 635 14.01 20.33 19.87
CA GLN A 635 14.28 20.99 21.15
C GLN A 635 15.44 20.31 21.89
N VAL A 636 15.40 18.99 22.04
CA VAL A 636 16.47 18.20 22.68
C VAL A 636 17.80 18.40 21.95
N ALA A 637 17.80 18.33 20.61
CA ALA A 637 19.01 18.53 19.81
C ALA A 637 19.58 19.95 19.97
N SER A 638 18.72 20.98 19.96
CA SER A 638 19.10 22.37 20.19
C SER A 638 19.74 22.55 21.57
N PHE A 639 19.13 21.99 22.62
CA PHE A 639 19.67 22.02 23.97
C PHE A 639 21.04 21.33 24.05
N LEU A 640 21.17 20.13 23.49
CA LEU A 640 22.42 19.37 23.49
C LEU A 640 23.54 20.10 22.74
N LYS A 641 23.24 20.77 21.62
CA LYS A 641 24.23 21.63 20.90
C LYS A 641 24.78 22.73 21.79
N SER A 642 23.98 23.31 22.69
CA SER A 642 24.45 24.32 23.64
C SER A 642 25.34 23.77 24.76
N MET A 643 25.27 22.45 25.00
CA MET A 643 25.91 21.79 26.13
C MET A 643 27.21 21.09 25.79
N ILE A 644 27.39 20.73 24.52
CA ILE A 644 28.56 20.05 23.97
C ILE A 644 29.54 21.13 23.47
N PRO A 645 30.77 21.21 24.02
CA PRO A 645 31.76 22.16 23.52
C PRO A 645 32.15 21.82 22.08
N ILE A 646 32.21 22.84 21.21
CA ILE A 646 32.69 22.69 19.84
C ILE A 646 34.15 22.24 19.92
N VAL A 647 34.43 21.01 19.47
CA VAL A 647 35.80 20.56 19.27
C VAL A 647 36.32 21.33 18.06
N SER A 648 37.10 22.38 18.29
CA SER A 648 37.82 23.07 17.22
C SER A 648 38.72 22.06 16.50
N GLU A 649 38.72 22.08 15.17
CA GLU A 649 39.52 21.20 14.31
C GLU A 649 40.96 21.01 14.85
N PRO A 650 41.54 19.79 14.75
CA PRO A 650 42.97 19.65 14.93
C PRO A 650 43.66 20.51 13.88
N GLY A 651 44.49 21.46 14.33
CA GLY A 651 45.21 22.36 13.45
C GLY A 651 46.01 21.60 12.38
N LYS A 652 45.80 22.02 11.13
CA LYS A 652 46.63 21.88 9.91
C LYS A 652 47.75 20.84 9.88
#